data_AF-A0A853ALJ9-F1
#
_entry.id   AF-A0A853ALJ9-F1
#
_cell.length_a   1.000
_cell.length_b   1.000
_cell.length_c   1.000
_cell.angle_alpha   90.00
_cell.angle_beta   90.00
_cell.angle_gamma   90.00
#
_symmetry.space_group_name_H-M   'P 1'
#
loop_
_entity.id
_entity.type
_entity.pdbx_description
1 polymer ?
#
loop_
_entity_poly.entity_id
_entity_poly.type
_entity_poly.pdbx_seq_one_letter_code
_entity_poly.pdbx_strand_id
1 'polypeptide(L)'
;MANPTADLAAELRAALSGHARFDPGTRALYSTDASNYRQVPTGVVFPRDEDDVAATVAIARRHGVPVTTRGAGTSIAGNAIGTGLVLDFARHLDRVLDVDPDRRLARVQPGVVLDSLRSAVAGHGLTFGPDPSTHSRCTLGGMIGNNSCGTHSVAWGKTVDNVHSLDVLLSDGTRLEVGATSPEELDALCAREDRVGQLHRDLRALRDDVGDLVRRSFPRLARRVSGYNLDQLLPEHGFHLARALVGTEGSCAVVLGATVELVPSPAARALTVLGFSDTYAAADEVPRLRGLGALAIEGLSAELVDVVRLRNPASPALPLLPGGRSWLLVETGGADLGEAQAAADAIVRAMGERAEHVVHTDPARIAALWKIREEGSGYSTRMAGSERWSGWEDAAVPPEQLGAYLREFDALLARFGRRGVTYGHYGDGCIHVRIDFDLLTRPGTAEYRSFLEAAADLVVAHGGSISGEHGDGQARSALLSRMYPPEVVRAFERFKTAFDPDGLLNPGQVVHPRPVDADVRPLVAPARIPTRTTLALHADSGDLAAATRRCVGMGKCLNTTGGVMCPSYRVTREEKHSTRGRAHLLFEMLASRVIEGGWRSPEVREALDLCLSCKGCKSDCPVDVDMATYKAEFLHQHYRHRPRPAAHYSMGFLPLWLQLGKHAPGLVNRVFSGPLAPVLKRLGGIDARRSVPPLAPQTLQAWWSARTPRTGTTARVVLFPDTFTNHFDPHIGRDAVTALEALGHAVEVPRSPVCCGLTWHSTGQLGTARRVVRRTARLLRPQLDRGMPVVGLEPSCTAFLRHDALELAPDDLDVAALAAATRTFAEWVEPTRERWQRPAQDRQALVQVHCHQHADLGFTADRATLDATGTRARVLDAGCCGLAGNFGFERGHHEVSVACAEKGLLPAVRAAEPGTDVVADGFSCRTQLRQTAGVEPVHLATLVARALTED
;
A
#
# COMPACT_ATOMS: atom_id res chain seq x y z
N MET A 1 25.10 27.38 -26.48
CA MET A 1 25.14 25.90 -26.48
C MET A 1 23.75 25.44 -26.09
N ALA A 2 23.09 24.64 -26.94
CA ALA A 2 21.76 24.12 -26.64
C ALA A 2 21.83 23.19 -25.40
N ASN A 3 20.78 23.17 -24.58
CA ASN A 3 20.70 22.30 -23.40
C ASN A 3 20.12 20.96 -23.87
N PRO A 4 20.90 19.86 -23.97
CA PRO A 4 20.45 18.61 -24.60
C PRO A 4 19.17 18.05 -23.96
N THR A 5 19.01 18.21 -22.65
CA THR A 5 17.79 17.81 -21.93
C THR A 5 16.58 18.65 -22.31
N ALA A 6 16.77 19.95 -22.60
CA ALA A 6 15.69 20.83 -23.01
C ALA A 6 15.20 20.51 -24.43
N ASP A 7 16.13 20.19 -25.34
CA ASP A 7 15.79 19.80 -26.72
C ASP A 7 15.03 18.47 -26.73
N LEU A 8 15.53 17.46 -26.00
CA LEU A 8 14.83 16.18 -25.79
C LEU A 8 13.41 16.39 -25.24
N ALA A 9 13.27 17.23 -24.22
CA ALA A 9 11.97 17.50 -23.59
C ALA A 9 11.00 18.21 -24.53
N ALA A 10 11.48 19.14 -25.36
CA ALA A 10 10.67 19.84 -26.34
C ALA A 10 10.18 18.90 -27.44
N GLU A 11 11.07 18.04 -27.96
CA GLU A 11 10.74 17.07 -28.99
C GLU A 11 9.71 16.04 -28.51
N LEU A 12 9.90 15.45 -27.32
CA LEU A 12 8.92 14.52 -26.75
C LEU A 12 7.56 15.18 -26.52
N ARG A 13 7.52 16.42 -26.01
CA ARG A 13 6.24 17.12 -25.80
C ARG A 13 5.52 17.47 -27.10
N ALA A 14 6.25 17.64 -28.20
CA ALA A 14 5.68 17.93 -29.50
C ALA A 14 5.19 16.66 -30.21
N ALA A 15 5.87 15.53 -30.00
CA ALA A 15 5.59 14.27 -30.69
C ALA A 15 4.50 13.41 -30.02
N LEU A 16 4.33 13.53 -28.69
CA LEU A 16 3.48 12.62 -27.92
C LEU A 16 2.07 13.17 -27.69
N SER A 17 1.07 12.29 -27.76
CA SER A 17 -0.30 12.57 -27.33
C SER A 17 -0.48 12.47 -25.81
N GLY A 18 0.40 11.70 -25.16
CA GLY A 18 0.55 11.58 -23.71
C GLY A 18 1.35 12.72 -23.09
N HIS A 19 2.14 12.41 -22.04
CA HIS A 19 2.87 13.42 -21.28
C HIS A 19 4.33 13.07 -21.07
N ALA A 20 5.23 14.04 -21.27
CA ALA A 20 6.63 13.95 -20.89
C ALA A 20 7.00 15.02 -19.84
N ARG A 21 7.40 14.55 -18.65
CA ARG A 21 7.68 15.39 -17.48
C ARG A 21 9.16 15.32 -17.10
N PHE A 22 9.73 16.50 -16.88
CA PHE A 22 11.16 16.71 -16.55
C PHE A 22 11.32 17.53 -15.27
N ASP A 23 10.22 17.84 -14.58
CA ASP A 23 10.24 18.61 -13.35
C ASP A 23 10.89 17.81 -12.20
N PRO A 24 11.49 18.51 -11.21
CA PRO A 24 12.15 17.86 -10.09
C PRO A 24 11.26 16.90 -9.30
N GLY A 25 9.98 17.25 -9.12
CA GLY A 25 9.00 16.44 -8.40
C GLY A 25 8.78 15.09 -9.07
N THR A 26 8.53 15.08 -10.39
CA THR A 26 8.37 13.85 -11.15
C THR A 26 9.66 13.03 -11.18
N ARG A 27 10.82 13.66 -11.43
CA ARG A 27 12.11 12.95 -11.44
C ARG A 27 12.45 12.32 -10.08
N ALA A 28 12.14 13.00 -8.98
CA ALA A 28 12.28 12.50 -7.62
C ALA A 28 11.43 11.25 -7.37
N LEU A 29 10.14 11.30 -7.74
CA LEU A 29 9.19 10.20 -7.55
C LEU A 29 9.61 8.90 -8.25
N TYR A 30 10.15 9.03 -9.46
CA TYR A 30 10.54 7.90 -10.32
C TYR A 30 12.01 7.51 -10.15
N SER A 31 12.72 8.08 -9.18
CA SER A 31 14.13 7.74 -8.93
C SER A 31 14.34 6.43 -8.17
N THR A 32 13.25 5.83 -7.65
CA THR A 32 13.28 4.62 -6.83
C THR A 32 12.08 3.72 -7.17
N ASP A 33 12.28 2.40 -7.08
CA ASP A 33 11.22 1.40 -6.95
C ASP A 33 11.15 0.92 -5.48
N ALA A 34 10.78 -0.35 -5.24
CA ALA A 34 10.76 -0.94 -3.91
C ALA A 34 12.12 -1.52 -3.47
N SER A 35 13.17 -1.38 -4.29
CA SER A 35 14.54 -1.81 -3.98
C SER A 35 15.26 -0.85 -3.04
N ASN A 36 16.50 -1.20 -2.70
CA ASN A 36 17.40 -0.33 -1.95
C ASN A 36 18.08 0.73 -2.83
N TYR A 37 17.88 0.74 -4.14
CA TYR A 37 18.65 1.56 -5.09
C TYR A 37 17.95 2.87 -5.45
N ARG A 38 18.74 3.84 -5.91
CA ARG A 38 18.26 5.14 -6.37
C ARG A 38 19.00 5.60 -7.62
N GLN A 39 18.27 5.77 -8.71
CA GLN A 39 18.78 6.32 -9.97
C GLN A 39 17.86 7.44 -10.45
N VAL A 40 18.34 8.68 -10.57
CA VAL A 40 17.49 9.81 -10.95
C VAL A 40 17.32 9.84 -12.46
N PRO A 41 16.08 9.70 -12.98
CA PRO A 41 15.87 9.78 -14.42
C PRO A 41 16.09 11.20 -14.94
N THR A 42 16.41 11.28 -16.23
CA THR A 42 16.43 12.53 -16.99
C THR A 42 15.00 13.07 -17.15
N GLY A 43 14.04 12.20 -17.47
CA GLY A 43 12.62 12.52 -17.60
C GLY A 43 11.73 11.28 -17.51
N VAL A 44 10.43 11.50 -17.37
CA VAL A 44 9.42 10.43 -17.29
C VAL A 44 8.38 10.65 -18.37
N VAL A 45 8.06 9.60 -19.11
CA VAL A 45 7.07 9.59 -20.18
C VAL A 45 5.88 8.72 -19.76
N PHE A 46 4.69 9.27 -19.95
CA PHE A 46 3.39 8.64 -19.74
C PHE A 46 2.72 8.49 -21.11
N PRO A 47 3.01 7.42 -21.86
CA PRO A 47 2.46 7.19 -23.18
C PRO A 47 0.95 6.96 -23.07
N ARG A 48 0.19 7.48 -24.02
CA ARG A 48 -1.25 7.25 -24.11
C ARG A 48 -1.59 5.97 -24.86
N ASP A 49 -0.78 5.63 -25.86
CA ASP A 49 -0.92 4.51 -26.78
C ASP A 49 0.47 3.97 -27.19
N GLU A 50 0.47 2.98 -28.07
CA GLU A 50 1.68 2.32 -28.57
C GLU A 50 2.51 3.23 -29.50
N ASP A 51 1.87 4.19 -30.19
CA ASP A 51 2.56 5.14 -31.07
C ASP A 51 3.41 6.11 -30.26
N ASP A 52 2.91 6.57 -29.11
CA ASP A 52 3.70 7.33 -28.13
C ASP A 52 4.93 6.54 -27.65
N VAL A 53 4.80 5.22 -27.46
CA VAL A 53 5.92 4.35 -27.06
C VAL A 53 6.97 4.29 -28.17
N ALA A 54 6.54 4.04 -29.41
CA ALA A 54 7.43 4.00 -30.58
C ALA A 54 8.15 5.33 -30.81
N ALA A 55 7.42 6.44 -30.73
CA ALA A 55 7.98 7.79 -30.83
C ALA A 55 9.01 8.05 -29.73
N THR A 56 8.72 7.64 -28.48
CA THR A 56 9.64 7.80 -27.35
C THR A 56 10.95 7.04 -27.58
N VAL A 57 10.89 5.76 -27.97
CA VAL A 57 12.10 4.96 -28.24
C VAL A 57 12.91 5.56 -29.39
N ALA A 58 12.24 5.98 -30.48
CA ALA A 58 12.91 6.59 -31.62
C ALA A 58 13.61 7.92 -31.28
N ILE A 59 12.95 8.78 -30.49
CA ILE A 59 13.54 10.04 -30.00
C ILE A 59 14.70 9.75 -29.05
N ALA A 60 14.52 8.84 -28.09
CA ALA A 60 15.53 8.46 -27.13
C ALA A 60 16.81 7.95 -27.82
N ARG A 61 16.66 7.11 -28.86
CA ARG A 61 17.75 6.63 -29.70
C ARG A 61 18.50 7.78 -30.38
N ARG A 62 17.79 8.73 -31.02
CA ARG A 62 18.40 9.90 -31.68
C ARG A 62 19.25 10.74 -30.72
N HIS A 63 18.80 10.85 -29.46
CA HIS A 63 19.49 11.61 -28.43
C HIS A 63 20.52 10.77 -27.64
N GLY A 64 20.63 9.47 -27.89
CA GLY A 64 21.51 8.57 -27.14
C GLY A 64 21.12 8.44 -25.65
N VAL A 65 19.83 8.56 -25.34
CA VAL A 65 19.30 8.53 -23.97
C VAL A 65 18.66 7.16 -23.69
N PRO A 66 19.13 6.40 -22.69
CA PRO A 66 18.56 5.11 -22.38
C PRO A 66 17.07 5.16 -21.99
N VAL A 67 16.35 4.05 -22.20
CA VAL A 67 14.94 3.91 -21.85
C VAL A 67 14.77 2.76 -20.86
N THR A 68 14.12 3.03 -19.74
CA THR A 68 13.69 2.02 -18.76
C THR A 68 12.17 1.94 -18.75
N THR A 69 11.62 0.77 -19.04
CA THR A 69 10.18 0.53 -18.94
C THR A 69 9.75 0.31 -17.49
N ARG A 70 8.59 0.83 -17.11
CA ARG A 70 8.07 0.73 -15.74
C ARG A 70 6.57 0.45 -15.73
N GLY A 71 6.18 -0.55 -14.94
CA GLY A 71 4.79 -0.77 -14.52
C GLY A 71 4.46 0.05 -13.26
N ALA A 72 3.98 -0.60 -12.21
CA ALA A 72 3.69 0.06 -10.93
C ALA A 72 4.92 0.40 -10.06
N GLY A 73 6.13 0.02 -10.49
CA GLY A 73 7.37 0.26 -9.73
C GLY A 73 7.43 -0.48 -8.40
N THR A 74 6.88 -1.70 -8.34
CA THR A 74 6.86 -2.55 -7.14
C THR A 74 8.03 -3.54 -7.06
N SER A 75 8.93 -3.53 -8.04
CA SER A 75 10.13 -4.37 -8.04
C SER A 75 11.05 -4.03 -6.87
N ILE A 76 11.66 -5.06 -6.28
CA ILE A 76 12.66 -4.93 -5.21
C ILE A 76 14.09 -5.11 -5.73
N ALA A 77 14.28 -5.27 -7.04
CA ALA A 77 15.57 -5.56 -7.66
C ALA A 77 16.29 -4.33 -8.24
N GLY A 78 15.63 -3.16 -8.35
CA GLY A 78 16.22 -1.94 -8.90
C GLY A 78 16.21 -1.89 -10.43
N ASN A 79 15.38 -2.72 -11.06
CA ASN A 79 15.24 -2.83 -12.51
C ASN A 79 14.11 -1.99 -13.10
N ALA A 80 13.27 -1.40 -12.25
CA ALA A 80 12.19 -0.49 -12.66
C ALA A 80 12.59 1.00 -12.57
N ILE A 81 13.90 1.29 -12.51
CA ILE A 81 14.50 2.63 -12.42
C ILE A 81 15.71 2.75 -13.34
N GLY A 82 16.00 3.97 -13.79
CA GLY A 82 17.11 4.25 -14.71
C GLY A 82 17.46 5.73 -14.76
N THR A 83 18.66 6.07 -15.23
CA THR A 83 19.14 7.46 -15.34
C THR A 83 18.66 8.19 -16.62
N GLY A 84 18.15 7.45 -17.61
CA GLY A 84 17.62 7.98 -18.87
C GLY A 84 16.14 8.40 -18.77
N LEU A 85 15.34 8.01 -19.76
CA LEU A 85 13.89 8.16 -19.73
C LEU A 85 13.25 6.95 -19.04
N VAL A 86 12.30 7.21 -18.13
CA VAL A 86 11.42 6.17 -17.60
C VAL A 86 10.09 6.21 -18.32
N LEU A 87 9.66 5.09 -18.90
CA LEU A 87 8.40 4.94 -19.64
C LEU A 87 7.37 4.20 -18.77
N ASP A 88 6.35 4.90 -18.26
CA ASP A 88 5.35 4.38 -17.33
C ASP A 88 4.07 3.93 -18.05
N PHE A 89 3.82 2.61 -18.07
CA PHE A 89 2.66 2.02 -18.74
C PHE A 89 1.38 2.00 -17.89
N ALA A 90 1.49 2.17 -16.57
CA ALA A 90 0.41 1.88 -15.62
C ALA A 90 -0.73 2.92 -15.65
N ARG A 91 -0.53 4.06 -16.32
CA ARG A 91 -1.49 5.16 -16.35
C ARG A 91 -2.56 5.07 -17.44
N HIS A 92 -2.19 4.59 -18.63
CA HIS A 92 -3.03 4.68 -19.83
C HIS A 92 -3.10 3.39 -20.65
N LEU A 93 -2.06 2.56 -20.61
CA LEU A 93 -1.98 1.30 -21.35
C LEU A 93 -2.39 0.12 -20.45
N ASP A 94 -3.56 0.23 -19.82
CA ASP A 94 -4.02 -0.64 -18.72
C ASP A 94 -5.29 -1.47 -19.03
N ARG A 95 -5.57 -1.74 -20.32
CA ARG A 95 -6.77 -2.47 -20.74
C ARG A 95 -6.55 -3.96 -21.01
N VAL A 96 -7.52 -4.77 -20.57
CA VAL A 96 -7.75 -6.11 -21.10
C VAL A 96 -8.46 -5.93 -22.45
N LEU A 97 -7.83 -6.36 -23.53
CA LEU A 97 -8.28 -6.11 -24.90
C LEU A 97 -9.26 -7.19 -25.38
N ASP A 98 -9.00 -8.45 -25.04
CA ASP A 98 -9.82 -9.58 -25.45
C ASP A 98 -9.70 -10.75 -24.45
N VAL A 99 -10.76 -11.56 -24.33
CA VAL A 99 -10.81 -12.78 -23.51
C VAL A 99 -11.50 -13.87 -24.32
N ASP A 100 -10.81 -15.00 -24.49
CA ASP A 100 -11.29 -16.22 -25.13
C ASP A 100 -11.33 -17.34 -24.08
N PRO A 101 -12.49 -17.59 -23.43
CA PRO A 101 -12.61 -18.62 -22.39
C PRO A 101 -12.43 -20.05 -22.92
N ASP A 102 -12.79 -20.30 -24.17
CA ASP A 102 -12.75 -21.63 -24.78
C ASP A 102 -11.30 -22.06 -25.04
N ARG A 103 -10.49 -21.14 -25.58
CA ARG A 103 -9.04 -21.33 -25.76
C ARG A 103 -8.24 -21.00 -24.49
N ARG A 104 -8.89 -20.43 -23.48
CA ARG A 104 -8.30 -19.95 -22.22
C ARG A 104 -7.18 -18.94 -22.46
N LEU A 105 -7.43 -17.96 -23.31
CA LEU A 105 -6.48 -16.91 -23.64
C LEU A 105 -7.04 -15.53 -23.26
N ALA A 106 -6.15 -14.60 -22.92
CA ALA A 106 -6.50 -13.19 -22.80
C ALA A 106 -5.43 -12.32 -23.45
N ARG A 107 -5.85 -11.30 -24.21
CA ARG A 107 -4.96 -10.27 -24.76
C ARG A 107 -4.97 -9.04 -23.87
N VAL A 108 -3.81 -8.60 -23.41
CA VAL A 108 -3.67 -7.53 -22.41
C VAL A 108 -2.61 -6.50 -22.81
N GLN A 109 -2.82 -5.25 -22.38
CA GLN A 109 -1.81 -4.21 -22.41
C GLN A 109 -0.85 -4.32 -21.19
N PRO A 110 0.41 -3.86 -21.29
CA PRO A 110 1.43 -4.04 -20.26
C PRO A 110 1.13 -3.35 -18.91
N GLY A 111 0.28 -2.32 -18.90
CA GLY A 111 -0.14 -1.60 -17.71
C GLY A 111 -1.31 -2.25 -16.95
N VAL A 112 -1.92 -3.33 -17.47
CA VAL A 112 -3.03 -4.03 -16.81
C VAL A 112 -2.59 -4.53 -15.44
N VAL A 113 -3.33 -4.17 -14.39
CA VAL A 113 -3.13 -4.71 -13.04
C VAL A 113 -3.63 -6.15 -12.99
N LEU A 114 -2.88 -7.06 -12.36
CA LEU A 114 -3.23 -8.49 -12.34
C LEU A 114 -4.66 -8.76 -11.86
N ASP A 115 -5.09 -8.13 -10.76
CA ASP A 115 -6.46 -8.32 -10.26
C ASP A 115 -7.53 -7.81 -11.23
N SER A 116 -7.22 -6.88 -12.13
CA SER A 116 -8.16 -6.46 -13.17
C SER A 116 -8.37 -7.58 -14.21
N LEU A 117 -7.30 -8.27 -14.60
CA LEU A 117 -7.41 -9.47 -15.46
C LEU A 117 -8.17 -10.59 -14.74
N ARG A 118 -7.79 -10.94 -13.50
CA ARG A 118 -8.46 -11.99 -12.72
C ARG A 118 -9.95 -11.70 -12.55
N SER A 119 -10.31 -10.46 -12.26
CA SER A 119 -11.72 -10.05 -12.14
C SER A 119 -12.48 -10.18 -13.47
N ALA A 120 -11.83 -9.87 -14.60
CA ALA A 120 -12.44 -10.00 -15.93
C ALA A 120 -12.72 -11.45 -16.33
N VAL A 121 -11.91 -12.41 -15.88
CA VAL A 121 -12.02 -13.83 -16.27
C VAL A 121 -12.71 -14.72 -15.23
N ALA A 122 -12.89 -14.24 -13.99
CA ALA A 122 -13.45 -15.02 -12.89
C ALA A 122 -14.85 -15.61 -13.19
N GLY A 123 -15.69 -14.88 -13.94
CA GLY A 123 -17.02 -15.35 -14.34
C GLY A 123 -17.02 -16.61 -15.21
N HIS A 124 -15.87 -16.96 -15.81
CA HIS A 124 -15.67 -18.17 -16.62
C HIS A 124 -15.02 -19.32 -15.84
N GLY A 125 -14.83 -19.19 -14.52
CA GLY A 125 -14.10 -20.18 -13.72
C GLY A 125 -12.59 -20.23 -14.01
N LEU A 126 -12.05 -19.18 -14.63
CA LEU A 126 -10.65 -19.05 -15.01
C LEU A 126 -9.91 -18.03 -14.12
N THR A 127 -8.58 -18.12 -14.09
CA THR A 127 -7.67 -17.12 -13.51
C THR A 127 -6.38 -17.07 -14.32
N PHE A 128 -5.58 -16.03 -14.13
CA PHE A 128 -4.16 -16.08 -14.47
C PHE A 128 -3.42 -16.80 -13.32
N GLY A 129 -2.52 -17.73 -13.64
CA GLY A 129 -1.89 -18.60 -12.66
C GLY A 129 -0.98 -17.85 -11.67
N PRO A 130 0.09 -17.18 -12.14
CA PRO A 130 0.99 -16.44 -11.26
C PRO A 130 0.30 -15.32 -10.49
N ASP A 131 0.46 -15.32 -9.17
CA ASP A 131 -0.19 -14.39 -8.25
C ASP A 131 0.77 -13.83 -7.19
N PRO A 132 1.70 -12.94 -7.57
CA PRO A 132 2.64 -12.37 -6.63
C PRO A 132 1.89 -11.64 -5.51
N SER A 133 2.51 -11.51 -4.33
CA SER A 133 1.97 -10.68 -3.23
C SER A 133 1.63 -9.24 -3.67
N THR A 134 2.22 -8.85 -4.80
CA THR A 134 2.00 -7.77 -5.78
C THR A 134 0.58 -7.52 -6.35
N HIS A 135 -0.26 -8.55 -6.41
CA HIS A 135 -1.32 -8.74 -7.42
C HIS A 135 -2.34 -7.60 -7.57
N SER A 136 -2.72 -6.95 -6.46
CA SER A 136 -3.64 -5.80 -6.47
C SER A 136 -3.09 -4.51 -7.10
N ARG A 137 -1.82 -4.49 -7.54
CA ARG A 137 -1.17 -3.31 -8.13
C ARG A 137 -0.04 -3.61 -9.12
N CYS A 138 0.61 -4.78 -9.09
CA CYS A 138 1.59 -5.11 -10.12
C CYS A 138 0.90 -5.19 -11.47
N THR A 139 1.62 -4.79 -12.51
CA THR A 139 1.12 -4.83 -13.88
C THR A 139 1.65 -6.05 -14.61
N LEU A 140 0.91 -6.56 -15.59
CA LEU A 140 1.30 -7.74 -16.38
C LEU A 140 2.64 -7.52 -17.10
N GLY A 141 2.89 -6.32 -17.62
CA GLY A 141 4.20 -5.99 -18.22
C GLY A 141 5.36 -6.08 -17.22
N GLY A 142 5.13 -5.69 -15.96
CA GLY A 142 6.13 -5.86 -14.89
C GLY A 142 6.35 -7.32 -14.52
N MET A 143 5.27 -8.12 -14.49
CA MET A 143 5.36 -9.57 -14.25
C MET A 143 6.13 -10.29 -15.36
N ILE A 144 5.88 -9.93 -16.63
CA ILE A 144 6.63 -10.42 -17.79
C ILE A 144 8.10 -9.99 -17.67
N GLY A 145 8.36 -8.73 -17.33
CA GLY A 145 9.72 -8.22 -17.14
C GLY A 145 10.52 -8.98 -16.09
N ASN A 146 9.89 -9.34 -14.96
CA ASN A 146 10.56 -10.01 -13.83
C ASN A 146 10.46 -11.54 -13.86
N ASN A 147 9.72 -12.13 -14.80
CA ASN A 147 9.30 -13.54 -14.75
C ASN A 147 8.65 -13.90 -13.40
N SER A 148 7.73 -13.04 -12.93
CA SER A 148 7.17 -13.15 -11.58
C SER A 148 6.45 -14.46 -11.33
N CYS A 149 6.46 -14.88 -10.07
CA CYS A 149 5.77 -16.05 -9.56
C CYS A 149 4.65 -15.60 -8.62
N GLY A 150 4.24 -16.47 -7.70
CA GLY A 150 3.23 -16.16 -6.70
C GLY A 150 3.07 -17.29 -5.71
N THR A 151 2.05 -17.19 -4.87
CA THR A 151 1.68 -18.23 -3.89
C THR A 151 1.36 -19.57 -4.56
N HIS A 152 0.72 -19.53 -5.74
CA HIS A 152 0.19 -20.72 -6.40
C HIS A 152 1.08 -21.27 -7.52
N SER A 153 2.36 -20.88 -7.62
CA SER A 153 3.23 -21.41 -8.68
C SER A 153 3.53 -22.90 -8.54
N VAL A 154 3.32 -23.49 -7.35
CA VAL A 154 3.36 -24.95 -7.17
C VAL A 154 2.34 -25.63 -8.11
N ALA A 155 1.16 -25.02 -8.31
CA ALA A 155 0.12 -25.52 -9.19
C ALA A 155 0.26 -25.03 -10.64
N TRP A 156 0.64 -23.77 -10.84
CA TRP A 156 0.46 -23.09 -12.13
C TRP A 156 1.74 -22.49 -12.73
N GLY A 157 2.91 -22.75 -12.13
CA GLY A 157 4.19 -22.28 -12.63
C GLY A 157 4.37 -20.76 -12.53
N LYS A 158 5.29 -20.25 -13.34
CA LYS A 158 5.74 -18.84 -13.36
C LYS A 158 5.08 -18.09 -14.50
N THR A 159 5.35 -16.78 -14.60
CA THR A 159 4.89 -15.96 -15.72
C THR A 159 5.33 -16.53 -17.07
N VAL A 160 6.57 -17.01 -17.21
CA VAL A 160 7.05 -17.62 -18.46
C VAL A 160 6.21 -18.82 -18.92
N ASP A 161 5.65 -19.58 -17.99
CA ASP A 161 4.86 -20.77 -18.31
C ASP A 161 3.45 -20.42 -18.83
N ASN A 162 3.00 -19.17 -18.61
CA ASN A 162 1.67 -18.68 -18.92
C ASN A 162 1.68 -17.59 -20.03
N VAL A 163 2.81 -17.37 -20.71
CA VAL A 163 2.91 -16.42 -21.84
C VAL A 163 2.81 -17.18 -23.16
N HIS A 164 1.84 -16.77 -23.99
CA HIS A 164 1.57 -17.36 -25.30
C HIS A 164 2.26 -16.58 -26.44
N SER A 165 2.01 -15.27 -26.54
CA SER A 165 2.68 -14.39 -27.51
C SER A 165 2.93 -13.01 -26.93
N LEU A 166 3.93 -12.30 -27.46
CA LEU A 166 4.24 -10.91 -27.11
C LEU A 166 4.31 -10.06 -28.37
N ASP A 167 3.72 -8.87 -28.30
CA ASP A 167 3.93 -7.78 -29.26
C ASP A 167 5.02 -6.86 -28.70
N VAL A 168 6.13 -6.75 -29.41
CA VAL A 168 7.34 -6.10 -28.91
C VAL A 168 7.90 -5.07 -29.87
N LEU A 169 8.53 -4.05 -29.30
CA LEU A 169 9.28 -3.01 -29.99
C LEU A 169 10.76 -3.10 -29.62
N LEU A 170 11.62 -3.18 -30.63
CA LEU A 170 13.08 -3.21 -30.46
C LEU A 170 13.65 -1.79 -30.36
N SER A 171 14.90 -1.69 -29.91
CA SER A 171 15.55 -0.38 -29.73
C SER A 171 15.75 0.39 -31.04
N ASP A 172 15.80 -0.30 -32.18
CA ASP A 172 15.90 0.31 -33.50
C ASP A 172 14.55 0.77 -34.09
N GLY A 173 13.43 0.48 -33.42
CA GLY A 173 12.07 0.81 -33.84
C GLY A 173 11.34 -0.33 -34.57
N THR A 174 11.97 -1.49 -34.77
CA THR A 174 11.31 -2.66 -35.35
C THR A 174 10.23 -3.20 -34.42
N ARG A 175 9.01 -3.36 -34.93
CA ARG A 175 7.88 -4.01 -34.22
C ARG A 175 7.64 -5.41 -34.78
N LEU A 176 7.40 -6.37 -33.90
CA LEU A 176 7.10 -7.75 -34.27
C LEU A 176 6.28 -8.45 -33.18
N GLU A 177 5.45 -9.40 -33.59
CA GLU A 177 4.83 -10.36 -32.68
C GLU A 177 5.68 -11.63 -32.63
N VAL A 178 5.89 -12.16 -31.43
CA VAL A 178 6.73 -13.35 -31.19
C VAL A 178 5.97 -14.38 -30.35
N GLY A 179 6.26 -15.66 -30.56
CA GLY A 179 5.60 -16.79 -29.89
C GLY A 179 6.43 -18.07 -30.00
N ALA A 180 5.78 -19.23 -29.87
CA ALA A 180 6.37 -20.50 -30.30
C ALA A 180 6.62 -20.47 -31.81
N THR A 181 7.75 -21.00 -32.26
CA THR A 181 8.16 -20.93 -33.68
C THR A 181 8.57 -22.32 -34.15
N SER A 182 7.80 -22.90 -35.07
CA SER A 182 8.13 -24.18 -35.70
C SER A 182 9.44 -24.09 -36.50
N PRO A 183 10.12 -25.22 -36.79
CA PRO A 183 11.31 -25.21 -37.62
C PRO A 183 11.09 -24.55 -38.99
N GLU A 184 9.95 -24.80 -39.63
CA GLU A 184 9.59 -24.24 -40.93
C GLU A 184 9.39 -22.72 -40.87
N GLU A 185 8.68 -22.25 -39.83
CA GLU A 185 8.52 -20.81 -39.58
C GLU A 185 9.86 -20.15 -39.27
N LEU A 186 10.73 -20.80 -38.50
CA LEU A 186 12.06 -20.28 -38.17
C LEU A 186 12.93 -20.15 -39.43
N ASP A 187 12.88 -21.12 -40.33
CA ASP A 187 13.60 -21.04 -41.61
C ASP A 187 13.07 -19.91 -42.49
N ALA A 188 11.75 -19.75 -42.57
CA ALA A 188 11.12 -18.63 -43.28
C ALA A 188 11.51 -17.27 -42.68
N LEU A 189 11.53 -17.16 -41.34
CA LEU A 189 11.98 -15.95 -40.65
C LEU A 189 13.46 -15.66 -40.92
N CYS A 190 14.33 -16.68 -40.83
CA CYS A 190 15.76 -16.54 -41.11
C CYS A 190 16.07 -16.15 -42.56
N ALA A 191 15.21 -16.51 -43.51
CA ALA A 191 15.36 -16.18 -44.93
C ALA A 191 15.06 -14.71 -45.27
N ARG A 192 14.42 -13.96 -44.36
CA ARG A 192 14.15 -12.53 -44.57
C ARG A 192 15.45 -11.72 -44.64
N GLU A 193 15.49 -10.72 -45.50
CA GLU A 193 16.65 -9.83 -45.68
C GLU A 193 16.62 -8.58 -44.78
N ASP A 194 15.62 -8.48 -43.89
CA ASP A 194 15.43 -7.33 -43.01
C ASP A 194 15.91 -7.59 -41.57
N ARG A 195 15.61 -6.63 -40.69
CA ARG A 195 16.00 -6.70 -39.28
C ARG A 195 15.44 -7.92 -38.55
N VAL A 196 14.20 -8.31 -38.87
CA VAL A 196 13.55 -9.49 -38.29
C VAL A 196 14.31 -10.75 -38.68
N GLY A 197 14.71 -10.88 -39.95
CA GLY A 197 15.52 -12.02 -40.40
C GLY A 197 16.89 -12.07 -39.74
N GLN A 198 17.54 -10.91 -39.58
CA GLN A 198 18.82 -10.82 -38.88
C GLN A 198 18.71 -11.29 -37.43
N LEU A 199 17.69 -10.81 -36.69
CA LEU A 199 17.44 -11.23 -35.31
C LEU A 199 17.29 -12.75 -35.20
N HIS A 200 16.47 -13.37 -36.06
CA HIS A 200 16.24 -14.82 -35.99
C HIS A 200 17.47 -15.63 -36.36
N ARG A 201 18.29 -15.17 -37.31
CA ARG A 201 19.59 -15.81 -37.63
C ARG A 201 20.55 -15.74 -36.44
N ASP A 202 20.64 -14.59 -35.78
CA ASP A 202 21.52 -14.41 -34.60
C ASP A 202 21.09 -15.28 -33.43
N LEU A 203 19.78 -15.36 -33.16
CA LEU A 203 19.22 -16.20 -32.11
C LEU A 203 19.35 -17.69 -32.42
N ARG A 204 19.18 -18.08 -33.69
CA ARG A 204 19.43 -19.45 -34.17
C ARG A 204 20.88 -19.85 -33.94
N ALA A 205 21.83 -19.01 -34.37
CA ALA A 205 23.25 -19.23 -34.17
C ALA A 205 23.60 -19.30 -32.67
N LEU A 206 23.05 -18.40 -31.86
CA LEU A 206 23.25 -18.43 -30.40
C LEU A 206 22.79 -19.77 -29.81
N ARG A 207 21.55 -20.20 -30.12
CA ARG A 207 21.00 -21.47 -29.67
C ARG A 207 21.90 -22.64 -30.06
N ASP A 208 22.34 -22.69 -31.32
CA ASP A 208 23.17 -23.79 -31.83
C ASP A 208 24.54 -23.82 -31.14
N ASP A 209 25.12 -22.65 -30.85
CA ASP A 209 26.40 -22.53 -30.15
C ASP A 209 26.35 -22.94 -28.68
N VAL A 210 25.27 -22.55 -27.96
CA VAL A 210 25.23 -22.67 -26.49
C VAL A 210 24.23 -23.68 -25.96
N GLY A 211 23.44 -24.35 -26.80
CA GLY A 211 22.31 -25.16 -26.35
C GLY A 211 22.72 -26.29 -25.40
N ASP A 212 23.81 -26.98 -25.71
CA ASP A 212 24.38 -28.03 -24.85
C ASP A 212 24.94 -27.50 -23.53
N LEU A 213 25.48 -26.29 -23.54
CA LEU A 213 25.94 -25.61 -22.34
C LEU A 213 24.76 -25.24 -21.44
N VAL A 214 23.69 -24.66 -22.01
CA VAL A 214 22.46 -24.32 -21.30
C VAL A 214 21.87 -25.57 -20.62
N ARG A 215 21.74 -26.70 -21.33
CA ARG A 215 21.22 -27.96 -20.77
C ARG A 215 22.00 -28.49 -19.57
N ARG A 216 23.32 -28.25 -19.52
CA ARG A 216 24.19 -28.74 -18.44
C ARG A 216 24.36 -27.75 -17.29
N SER A 217 24.37 -26.45 -17.60
CA SER A 217 24.72 -25.39 -16.64
C SER A 217 23.52 -24.74 -15.96
N PHE A 218 22.31 -24.85 -16.52
CA PHE A 218 21.13 -24.27 -15.89
C PHE A 218 20.64 -25.18 -14.75
N PRO A 219 20.33 -24.64 -13.56
CA PRO A 219 19.82 -25.44 -12.47
C PRO A 219 18.42 -25.96 -12.80
N ARG A 220 18.14 -27.20 -12.39
CA ARG A 220 16.82 -27.83 -12.57
C ARG A 220 15.91 -27.46 -11.41
N LEU A 221 15.36 -26.25 -11.46
CA LEU A 221 14.49 -25.69 -10.43
C LEU A 221 13.16 -25.26 -11.03
N ALA A 222 12.07 -25.41 -10.28
CA ALA A 222 10.79 -24.80 -10.64
C ALA A 222 10.93 -23.27 -10.76
N ARG A 223 11.56 -22.66 -9.74
CA ARG A 223 11.81 -21.22 -9.66
C ARG A 223 13.26 -20.84 -9.97
N ARG A 224 13.61 -20.89 -11.24
CA ARG A 224 14.78 -20.19 -11.80
C ARG A 224 14.33 -18.91 -12.51
N VAL A 225 14.74 -17.75 -12.01
CA VAL A 225 14.56 -16.43 -12.65
C VAL A 225 15.89 -15.78 -13.01
N SER A 226 16.99 -16.18 -12.37
CA SER A 226 18.31 -15.60 -12.64
C SER A 226 18.80 -15.84 -14.08
N GLY A 227 19.17 -14.75 -14.76
CA GLY A 227 19.61 -14.72 -16.14
C GLY A 227 18.48 -14.86 -17.17
N TYR A 228 18.79 -14.67 -18.45
CA TYR A 228 17.80 -14.82 -19.51
C TYR A 228 17.36 -16.28 -19.70
N ASN A 229 16.13 -16.47 -20.17
CA ASN A 229 15.51 -17.78 -20.44
C ASN A 229 16.00 -18.39 -21.76
N LEU A 230 17.33 -18.57 -21.92
CA LEU A 230 17.92 -19.13 -23.14
C LEU A 230 17.47 -20.57 -23.42
N ASP A 231 17.07 -21.31 -22.38
CA ASP A 231 16.47 -22.64 -22.49
C ASP A 231 15.21 -22.63 -23.38
N GLN A 232 14.46 -21.53 -23.41
CA GLN A 232 13.24 -21.44 -24.22
C GLN A 232 13.51 -21.37 -25.73
N LEU A 233 14.76 -21.09 -26.14
CA LEU A 233 15.17 -21.15 -27.55
C LEU A 233 15.46 -22.58 -28.01
N LEU A 234 15.59 -23.55 -27.10
CA LEU A 234 15.95 -24.92 -27.48
C LEU A 234 14.79 -25.59 -28.25
N PRO A 235 15.10 -26.52 -29.18
CA PRO A 235 14.07 -27.20 -29.97
C PRO A 235 13.01 -27.94 -29.14
N GLU A 236 13.41 -28.53 -28.01
CA GLU A 236 12.48 -29.19 -27.07
C GLU A 236 11.46 -28.24 -26.42
N HIS A 237 11.71 -26.93 -26.49
CA HIS A 237 10.80 -25.87 -26.05
C HIS A 237 10.14 -25.13 -27.23
N GLY A 238 10.31 -25.60 -28.46
CA GLY A 238 9.64 -25.07 -29.66
C GLY A 238 10.14 -23.69 -30.11
N PHE A 239 11.41 -23.35 -29.83
CA PHE A 239 11.99 -22.03 -30.11
C PHE A 239 11.05 -20.89 -29.68
N HIS A 240 10.68 -20.88 -28.41
CA HIS A 240 9.61 -20.02 -27.91
C HIS A 240 10.14 -18.63 -27.56
N LEU A 241 10.19 -17.75 -28.55
CA LEU A 241 10.83 -16.44 -28.43
C LEU A 241 10.11 -15.51 -27.45
N ALA A 242 8.77 -15.56 -27.37
CA ALA A 242 8.04 -14.83 -26.33
C ALA A 242 8.49 -15.22 -24.91
N ARG A 243 8.62 -16.52 -24.62
CA ARG A 243 9.06 -17.04 -23.32
C ARG A 243 10.53 -16.72 -23.03
N ALA A 244 11.38 -16.72 -24.07
CA ALA A 244 12.77 -16.29 -23.96
C ALA A 244 12.91 -14.81 -23.55
N LEU A 245 11.95 -13.96 -23.92
CA LEU A 245 11.89 -12.54 -23.56
C LEU A 245 11.31 -12.26 -22.17
N VAL A 246 10.59 -13.21 -21.57
CA VAL A 246 10.13 -13.12 -20.17
C VAL A 246 11.35 -13.13 -19.24
N GLY A 247 11.39 -12.27 -18.24
CA GLY A 247 12.54 -12.14 -17.33
C GLY A 247 13.70 -11.30 -17.90
N THR A 248 13.54 -10.66 -19.06
CA THR A 248 14.58 -9.78 -19.61
C THR A 248 14.61 -8.40 -18.96
N GLU A 249 13.68 -8.11 -18.05
CA GLU A 249 13.64 -6.87 -17.28
C GLU A 249 13.60 -5.60 -18.16
N GLY A 250 12.98 -5.69 -19.34
CA GLY A 250 12.91 -4.58 -20.30
C GLY A 250 14.25 -4.23 -20.94
N SER A 251 15.28 -5.07 -20.78
CA SER A 251 16.58 -4.87 -21.41
C SER A 251 16.61 -5.32 -22.87
N CYS A 252 15.83 -6.31 -23.29
CA CYS A 252 15.90 -6.77 -24.69
C CYS A 252 14.91 -6.04 -25.61
N ALA A 253 13.66 -5.90 -25.18
CA ALA A 253 12.62 -5.25 -25.96
C ALA A 253 11.57 -4.57 -25.07
N VAL A 254 10.82 -3.64 -25.64
CA VAL A 254 9.67 -3.01 -24.98
C VAL A 254 8.41 -3.81 -25.33
N VAL A 255 7.71 -4.33 -24.31
CA VAL A 255 6.44 -5.06 -24.49
C VAL A 255 5.31 -4.06 -24.70
N LEU A 256 4.63 -4.14 -25.85
CA LEU A 256 3.46 -3.33 -26.21
C LEU A 256 2.13 -4.02 -25.87
N GLY A 257 2.12 -5.35 -25.93
CA GLY A 257 0.97 -6.19 -25.58
C GLY A 257 1.38 -7.65 -25.38
N ALA A 258 0.52 -8.40 -24.69
CA ALA A 258 0.75 -9.82 -24.44
C ALA A 258 -0.53 -10.63 -24.61
N THR A 259 -0.41 -11.82 -25.18
CA THR A 259 -1.42 -12.87 -25.10
C THR A 259 -0.97 -13.84 -24.01
N VAL A 260 -1.80 -14.02 -22.99
CA VAL A 260 -1.51 -14.87 -21.83
C VAL A 260 -2.47 -16.06 -21.76
N GLU A 261 -1.97 -17.17 -21.24
CA GLU A 261 -2.74 -18.38 -20.96
C GLU A 261 -3.41 -18.29 -19.59
N LEU A 262 -4.64 -18.79 -19.51
CA LEU A 262 -5.46 -18.82 -18.31
C LEU A 262 -5.61 -20.26 -17.82
N VAL A 263 -5.72 -20.42 -16.50
CA VAL A 263 -5.88 -21.72 -15.84
C VAL A 263 -7.25 -21.81 -15.15
N PRO A 264 -7.83 -23.01 -15.02
CA PRO A 264 -9.03 -23.21 -14.20
C PRO A 264 -8.76 -22.86 -12.74
N SER A 265 -9.64 -22.07 -12.13
CA SER A 265 -9.63 -21.85 -10.68
C SER A 265 -10.53 -22.88 -9.99
N PRO A 266 -10.07 -23.54 -8.91
CA PRO A 266 -10.92 -24.39 -8.09
C PRO A 266 -12.16 -23.63 -7.59
N ALA A 267 -13.31 -24.28 -7.59
CA ALA A 267 -14.58 -23.69 -7.15
C ALA A 267 -14.68 -23.60 -5.62
N ALA A 268 -14.03 -24.52 -4.91
CA ALA A 268 -13.86 -24.50 -3.46
C ALA A 268 -12.40 -24.72 -3.07
N ARG A 269 -12.03 -24.15 -1.92
CA ARG A 269 -10.67 -24.22 -1.34
C ARG A 269 -10.74 -24.58 0.13
N ALA A 270 -9.72 -25.28 0.62
CA ALA A 270 -9.49 -25.54 2.03
C ALA A 270 -8.04 -25.21 2.36
N LEU A 271 -7.78 -24.73 3.57
CA LEU A 271 -6.45 -24.37 4.04
C LEU A 271 -6.09 -25.18 5.28
N THR A 272 -5.09 -26.04 5.16
CA THR A 272 -4.48 -26.75 6.29
C THR A 272 -3.32 -25.91 6.83
N VAL A 273 -3.41 -25.49 8.08
CA VAL A 273 -2.31 -24.82 8.78
C VAL A 273 -1.60 -25.84 9.64
N LEU A 274 -0.32 -26.07 9.37
CA LEU A 274 0.55 -27.01 10.07
C LEU A 274 1.52 -26.25 10.97
N GLY A 275 1.59 -26.56 12.27
CA GLY A 275 2.48 -25.94 13.25
C GLY A 275 3.68 -26.83 13.61
N PHE A 276 4.87 -26.23 13.61
CA PHE A 276 6.17 -26.89 13.83
C PHE A 276 6.97 -26.22 14.94
N SER A 277 7.98 -26.91 15.47
CA SER A 277 8.89 -26.40 16.50
C SER A 277 9.78 -25.25 16.04
N ASP A 278 10.14 -25.24 14.75
CA ASP A 278 11.05 -24.27 14.13
C ASP A 278 10.92 -24.30 12.60
N THR A 279 11.61 -23.36 11.94
CA THR A 279 11.56 -23.17 10.49
C THR A 279 12.18 -24.33 9.70
N TYR A 280 13.16 -25.03 10.27
CA TYR A 280 13.86 -26.11 9.59
C TYR A 280 13.00 -27.37 9.56
N ALA A 281 12.36 -27.71 10.69
CA ALA A 281 11.42 -28.82 10.77
C ALA A 281 10.25 -28.66 9.80
N ALA A 282 9.74 -27.44 9.64
CA ALA A 282 8.73 -27.13 8.63
C ALA A 282 9.29 -27.35 7.20
N ALA A 283 10.48 -26.84 6.90
CA ALA A 283 11.10 -26.99 5.59
C ALA A 283 11.44 -28.44 5.21
N ASP A 284 11.89 -29.26 6.16
CA ASP A 284 12.26 -30.66 5.93
C ASP A 284 11.04 -31.53 5.51
N GLU A 285 9.81 -31.11 5.83
CA GLU A 285 8.58 -31.83 5.46
C GLU A 285 7.96 -31.38 4.12
N VAL A 286 8.49 -30.33 3.49
CA VAL A 286 7.99 -29.81 2.20
C VAL A 286 7.97 -30.88 1.09
N PRO A 287 9.02 -31.69 0.86
CA PRO A 287 9.01 -32.69 -0.20
C PRO A 287 7.85 -33.69 -0.07
N ARG A 288 7.44 -34.02 1.17
CA ARG A 288 6.29 -34.90 1.44
C ARG A 288 4.99 -34.26 0.98
N LEU A 289 4.83 -32.95 1.22
CA LEU A 289 3.60 -32.21 0.93
C LEU A 289 3.38 -31.96 -0.55
N ARG A 290 4.45 -31.72 -1.32
CA ARG A 290 4.36 -31.44 -2.78
C ARG A 290 3.70 -32.59 -3.56
N GLY A 291 3.82 -33.83 -3.09
CA GLY A 291 3.23 -35.01 -3.73
C GLY A 291 1.72 -35.16 -3.54
N LEU A 292 1.06 -34.24 -2.82
CA LEU A 292 -0.33 -34.41 -2.36
C LEU A 292 -1.32 -33.44 -3.05
N GLY A 293 -0.95 -32.88 -4.20
CA GLY A 293 -1.83 -32.01 -4.98
C GLY A 293 -2.13 -30.66 -4.32
N ALA A 294 -1.22 -30.17 -3.48
CA ALA A 294 -1.32 -28.84 -2.88
C ALA A 294 -1.25 -27.75 -3.94
N LEU A 295 -2.11 -26.73 -3.82
CA LEU A 295 -2.11 -25.55 -4.65
C LEU A 295 -1.04 -24.55 -4.23
N ALA A 296 -0.77 -24.47 -2.92
CA ALA A 296 0.23 -23.61 -2.31
C ALA A 296 0.79 -24.27 -1.06
N ILE A 297 2.08 -24.01 -0.76
CA ILE A 297 2.75 -24.44 0.48
C ILE A 297 3.63 -23.27 0.93
N GLU A 298 3.13 -22.48 1.88
CA GLU A 298 3.73 -21.20 2.28
C GLU A 298 4.20 -21.22 3.72
N GLY A 299 5.42 -20.77 3.98
CA GLY A 299 6.02 -20.77 5.31
C GLY A 299 5.92 -19.42 6.02
N LEU A 300 5.61 -19.46 7.31
CA LEU A 300 5.58 -18.31 8.23
C LEU A 300 6.43 -18.61 9.46
N SER A 301 7.35 -17.69 9.82
CA SER A 301 8.13 -17.80 11.05
C SER A 301 7.42 -17.16 12.26
N ALA A 302 7.78 -17.58 13.48
CA ALA A 302 7.33 -16.96 14.74
C ALA A 302 7.60 -15.46 14.77
N GLU A 303 8.76 -15.01 14.30
CA GLU A 303 9.17 -13.62 14.31
C GLU A 303 8.20 -12.75 13.49
N LEU A 304 7.71 -13.26 12.35
CA LEU A 304 6.71 -12.56 11.56
C LEU A 304 5.36 -12.47 12.29
N VAL A 305 4.90 -13.58 12.88
CA VAL A 305 3.64 -13.62 13.64
C VAL A 305 3.71 -12.73 14.89
N ASP A 306 4.86 -12.66 15.56
CA ASP A 306 5.07 -11.78 16.72
C ASP A 306 4.99 -10.30 16.34
N VAL A 307 5.48 -9.92 15.15
CA VAL A 307 5.26 -8.56 14.63
C VAL A 307 3.77 -8.29 14.40
N VAL A 308 3.02 -9.26 13.86
CA VAL A 308 1.56 -9.11 13.69
C VAL A 308 0.87 -8.99 15.04
N ARG A 309 1.23 -9.79 16.05
CA ARG A 309 0.70 -9.69 17.42
C ARG A 309 0.94 -8.31 18.02
N LEU A 310 2.13 -7.75 17.82
CA LEU A 310 2.49 -6.44 18.36
C LEU A 310 1.75 -5.29 17.66
N ARG A 311 1.63 -5.35 16.33
CA ARG A 311 1.08 -4.23 15.53
C ARG A 311 -0.43 -4.31 15.32
N ASN A 312 -0.97 -5.52 15.25
CA ASN A 312 -2.38 -5.79 15.07
C ASN A 312 -2.85 -6.93 16.00
N PRO A 313 -2.87 -6.69 17.34
CA PRO A 313 -3.25 -7.71 18.32
C PRO A 313 -4.69 -8.22 18.14
N ALA A 314 -5.55 -7.44 17.49
CA ALA A 314 -6.93 -7.82 17.18
C ALA A 314 -7.07 -8.55 15.83
N SER A 315 -5.97 -8.93 15.19
CA SER A 315 -6.00 -9.63 13.91
C SER A 315 -6.81 -10.94 14.02
N PRO A 316 -7.84 -11.15 13.18
CA PRO A 316 -8.67 -12.35 13.22
C PRO A 316 -7.91 -13.63 12.85
N ALA A 317 -6.70 -13.51 12.30
CA ALA A 317 -5.86 -14.65 11.93
C ALA A 317 -5.07 -15.25 13.10
N LEU A 318 -4.75 -14.47 14.13
CA LEU A 318 -3.94 -14.93 15.25
C LEU A 318 -4.55 -16.11 16.01
N PRO A 319 -5.88 -16.14 16.29
CA PRO A 319 -6.51 -17.29 16.94
C PRO A 319 -6.68 -18.52 16.04
N LEU A 320 -6.39 -18.41 14.73
CA LEU A 320 -6.58 -19.49 13.75
C LEU A 320 -5.32 -20.35 13.57
N LEU A 321 -4.18 -19.95 14.14
CA LEU A 321 -2.91 -20.67 14.07
C LEU A 321 -2.86 -21.74 15.18
N PRO A 322 -2.45 -22.99 14.87
CA PRO A 322 -2.16 -24.01 15.89
C PRO A 322 -0.89 -23.65 16.69
N GLY A 323 -0.58 -24.44 17.73
CA GLY A 323 0.67 -24.32 18.46
C GLY A 323 1.88 -24.53 17.56
N GLY A 324 2.95 -23.77 17.79
CA GLY A 324 4.18 -23.82 16.99
C GLY A 324 5.00 -22.54 17.05
N ARG A 325 6.19 -22.59 16.46
CA ARG A 325 7.06 -21.44 16.19
C ARG A 325 7.36 -21.25 14.69
N SER A 326 6.85 -22.13 13.85
CA SER A 326 6.84 -22.01 12.40
C SER A 326 5.57 -22.67 11.89
N TRP A 327 4.99 -22.11 10.83
CA TRP A 327 3.77 -22.66 10.25
C TRP A 327 3.91 -22.84 8.75
N LEU A 328 3.32 -23.91 8.22
CA LEU A 328 3.04 -24.08 6.80
C LEU A 328 1.54 -23.87 6.54
N LEU A 329 1.23 -23.00 5.60
CA LEU A 329 -0.10 -22.80 5.03
C LEU A 329 -0.18 -23.64 3.75
N VAL A 330 -0.94 -24.73 3.80
CA VAL A 330 -1.10 -25.67 2.69
C VAL A 330 -2.51 -25.56 2.15
N GLU A 331 -2.67 -24.97 0.97
CA GLU A 331 -3.98 -24.82 0.34
C GLU A 331 -4.26 -25.98 -0.62
N THR A 332 -5.49 -26.49 -0.58
CA THR A 332 -6.03 -27.50 -1.50
C THR A 332 -7.31 -26.99 -2.13
N GLY A 333 -7.70 -27.56 -3.28
CA GLY A 333 -8.93 -27.20 -3.98
C GLY A 333 -9.72 -28.41 -4.45
N GLY A 334 -10.96 -28.16 -4.85
CA GLY A 334 -11.87 -29.17 -5.41
C GLY A 334 -13.01 -28.52 -6.20
N ALA A 335 -13.83 -29.36 -6.84
CA ALA A 335 -15.04 -28.91 -7.52
C ALA A 335 -16.11 -28.43 -6.52
N ASP A 336 -16.06 -28.95 -5.29
CA ASP A 336 -16.90 -28.52 -4.17
C ASP A 336 -16.15 -28.56 -2.83
N LEU A 337 -16.82 -28.13 -1.77
CA LEU A 337 -16.25 -28.04 -0.43
C LEU A 337 -15.85 -29.42 0.14
N GLY A 338 -16.59 -30.47 -0.20
CA GLY A 338 -16.32 -31.83 0.25
C GLY A 338 -15.01 -32.37 -0.34
N GLU A 339 -14.80 -32.15 -1.63
CA GLU A 339 -13.53 -32.50 -2.30
C GLU A 339 -12.36 -31.70 -1.76
N ALA A 340 -12.52 -30.37 -1.59
CA ALA A 340 -11.46 -29.52 -1.05
C ALA A 340 -11.07 -29.94 0.38
N GLN A 341 -12.07 -30.26 1.23
CA GLN A 341 -11.85 -30.78 2.58
C GLN A 341 -11.18 -32.16 2.56
N ALA A 342 -11.60 -33.08 1.69
CA ALA A 342 -11.00 -34.41 1.60
C ALA A 342 -9.51 -34.35 1.19
N ALA A 343 -9.15 -33.41 0.32
CA ALA A 343 -7.77 -33.12 -0.04
C ALA A 343 -6.99 -32.54 1.15
N ALA A 344 -7.57 -31.61 1.91
CA ALA A 344 -6.97 -31.10 3.14
C ALA A 344 -6.76 -32.19 4.20
N ASP A 345 -7.72 -33.11 4.34
CA ASP A 345 -7.61 -34.25 5.26
C ASP A 345 -6.50 -35.23 4.82
N ALA A 346 -6.20 -35.31 3.52
CA ALA A 346 -5.07 -36.10 3.03
C ALA A 346 -3.72 -35.50 3.48
N ILE A 347 -3.60 -34.16 3.49
CA ILE A 347 -2.45 -33.46 4.06
C ILE A 347 -2.31 -33.80 5.55
N VAL A 348 -3.40 -33.70 6.31
CA VAL A 348 -3.41 -34.04 7.74
C VAL A 348 -2.97 -35.48 8.01
N ARG A 349 -3.51 -36.45 7.26
CA ARG A 349 -3.13 -37.86 7.37
C ARG A 349 -1.66 -38.10 7.04
N ALA A 350 -1.12 -37.41 6.04
CA ALA A 350 0.28 -37.53 5.65
C ALA A 350 1.23 -36.96 6.71
N MET A 351 0.80 -35.93 7.44
CA MET A 351 1.61 -35.34 8.52
C MET A 351 1.52 -36.12 9.83
N GLY A 352 0.34 -36.64 10.20
CA GLY A 352 0.13 -37.36 11.45
C GLY A 352 0.60 -36.55 12.67
N GLU A 353 1.41 -37.16 13.52
CA GLU A 353 1.94 -36.52 14.75
C GLU A 353 3.15 -35.60 14.51
N ARG A 354 3.61 -35.43 13.26
CA ARG A 354 4.79 -34.60 12.94
C ARG A 354 4.53 -33.10 13.06
N ALA A 355 3.26 -32.68 13.03
CA ALA A 355 2.85 -31.29 13.13
C ALA A 355 1.52 -31.17 13.86
N GLU A 356 1.35 -30.11 14.66
CA GLU A 356 0.01 -29.67 15.04
C GLU A 356 -0.72 -29.18 13.80
N HIS A 357 -2.05 -29.34 13.73
CA HIS A 357 -2.78 -28.96 12.52
C HIS A 357 -4.18 -28.44 12.82
N VAL A 358 -4.64 -27.52 11.98
CA VAL A 358 -6.04 -27.07 11.92
C VAL A 358 -6.42 -26.90 10.44
N VAL A 359 -7.61 -27.35 10.05
CA VAL A 359 -8.16 -27.14 8.71
C VAL A 359 -9.22 -26.04 8.76
N HIS A 360 -9.13 -25.09 7.84
CA HIS A 360 -10.10 -24.02 7.65
C HIS A 360 -10.74 -24.12 6.26
N THR A 361 -12.07 -24.05 6.21
CA THR A 361 -12.87 -24.05 4.97
C THR A 361 -13.71 -22.79 4.79
N ASP A 362 -13.82 -21.97 5.83
CA ASP A 362 -14.47 -20.67 5.77
C ASP A 362 -13.58 -19.67 4.98
N PRO A 363 -14.06 -19.14 3.83
CA PRO A 363 -13.30 -18.20 3.02
C PRO A 363 -12.82 -16.97 3.79
N ALA A 364 -13.58 -16.48 4.79
CA ALA A 364 -13.18 -15.33 5.58
C ALA A 364 -11.97 -15.63 6.49
N ARG A 365 -11.93 -16.85 7.07
CA ARG A 365 -10.80 -17.32 7.88
C ARG A 365 -9.56 -17.57 7.04
N ILE A 366 -9.74 -18.21 5.87
CA ILE A 366 -8.68 -18.45 4.89
C ILE A 366 -8.06 -17.10 4.44
N ALA A 367 -8.89 -16.13 4.07
CA ALA A 367 -8.42 -14.80 3.67
C ALA A 367 -7.67 -14.08 4.80
N ALA A 368 -8.10 -14.22 6.06
CA ALA A 368 -7.39 -13.65 7.20
C ALA A 368 -5.98 -14.22 7.36
N LEU A 369 -5.81 -15.54 7.21
CA LEU A 369 -4.50 -16.21 7.26
C LEU A 369 -3.61 -15.80 6.10
N TRP A 370 -4.15 -15.77 4.87
CA TRP A 370 -3.43 -15.32 3.68
C TRP A 370 -2.93 -13.88 3.81
N LYS A 371 -3.72 -13.00 4.43
CA LYS A 371 -3.33 -11.61 4.66
C LYS A 371 -2.03 -11.47 5.46
N ILE A 372 -1.76 -12.33 6.45
CA ILE A 372 -0.47 -12.33 7.17
C ILE A 372 0.68 -12.61 6.20
N ARG A 373 0.52 -13.63 5.35
CA ARG A 373 1.55 -14.05 4.38
C ARG A 373 1.79 -13.02 3.29
N GLU A 374 0.73 -12.42 2.74
CA GLU A 374 0.81 -11.40 1.69
C GLU A 374 1.45 -10.09 2.19
N GLU A 375 1.15 -9.70 3.43
CA GLU A 375 1.67 -8.47 4.05
C GLU A 375 3.03 -8.68 4.74
N GLY A 376 3.57 -9.91 4.73
CA GLY A 376 4.82 -10.28 5.40
C GLY A 376 6.01 -9.40 5.04
N SER A 377 6.08 -8.94 3.79
CA SER A 377 7.12 -8.01 3.32
C SER A 377 7.10 -6.65 4.01
N GLY A 378 5.93 -6.15 4.41
CA GLY A 378 5.79 -4.90 5.15
C GLY A 378 6.02 -5.09 6.65
N TYR A 379 5.45 -6.15 7.24
CA TYR A 379 5.63 -6.45 8.66
C TYR A 379 7.10 -6.68 9.01
N SER A 380 7.86 -7.35 8.15
CA SER A 380 9.28 -7.68 8.39
C SER A 380 10.25 -6.50 8.28
N THR A 381 9.82 -5.31 7.87
CA THR A 381 10.70 -4.13 7.65
C THR A 381 11.22 -3.46 8.92
N ARG A 382 10.54 -3.65 10.06
CA ARG A 382 10.91 -3.02 11.34
C ARG A 382 10.57 -3.88 12.54
N MET A 383 11.47 -3.92 13.50
CA MET A 383 11.23 -4.33 14.88
C MET A 383 11.70 -3.24 15.83
N ALA A 384 11.33 -3.32 17.12
CA ALA A 384 11.69 -2.32 18.12
C ALA A 384 13.20 -1.99 18.07
N GLY A 385 13.53 -0.76 17.67
CA GLY A 385 14.90 -0.23 17.61
C GLY A 385 15.73 -0.58 16.37
N SER A 386 15.21 -1.23 15.32
CA SER A 386 16.00 -1.60 14.13
C SER A 386 15.21 -1.54 12.81
N GLU A 387 15.83 -0.93 11.78
CA GLU A 387 15.39 -0.95 10.38
C GLU A 387 15.92 -2.22 9.69
N ARG A 388 15.11 -2.85 8.85
CA ARG A 388 15.49 -4.03 8.05
C ARG A 388 15.21 -3.79 6.58
N TRP A 389 16.09 -4.32 5.75
CA TRP A 389 16.18 -3.99 4.34
C TRP A 389 15.96 -5.20 3.45
N SER A 390 15.60 -4.90 2.21
CA SER A 390 15.72 -5.80 1.05
C SER A 390 17.20 -6.07 0.72
N GLY A 391 17.44 -6.83 -0.34
CA GLY A 391 18.74 -7.03 -0.98
C GLY A 391 19.01 -8.48 -1.37
N TRP A 392 18.64 -9.43 -0.52
CA TRP A 392 18.93 -10.85 -0.74
C TRP A 392 17.68 -11.68 -1.03
N GLU A 393 16.57 -11.36 -0.38
CA GLU A 393 15.28 -12.05 -0.38
C GLU A 393 14.75 -12.40 -1.75
N ASP A 394 15.15 -13.55 -2.25
CA ASP A 394 14.57 -14.25 -3.41
C ASP A 394 15.28 -15.57 -3.70
N ALA A 395 16.02 -16.12 -2.73
CA ALA A 395 16.84 -17.29 -2.97
C ALA A 395 15.95 -18.52 -3.13
N ALA A 396 16.12 -19.24 -4.24
CA ALA A 396 15.41 -20.48 -4.52
C ALA A 396 16.39 -21.66 -4.55
N VAL A 397 16.12 -22.70 -3.77
CA VAL A 397 16.87 -23.97 -3.77
C VAL A 397 15.92 -25.12 -4.12
N PRO A 398 16.41 -26.31 -4.52
CA PRO A 398 15.54 -27.48 -4.63
C PRO A 398 14.79 -27.68 -3.30
N PRO A 399 13.47 -27.94 -3.29
CA PRO A 399 12.71 -28.09 -2.05
C PRO A 399 13.28 -29.15 -1.09
N GLU A 400 13.94 -30.16 -1.63
CA GLU A 400 14.64 -31.21 -0.87
C GLU A 400 15.83 -30.68 -0.06
N GLN A 401 16.42 -29.56 -0.50
CA GLN A 401 17.55 -28.90 0.15
C GLN A 401 17.13 -27.74 1.06
N LEU A 402 15.84 -27.38 1.09
CA LEU A 402 15.38 -26.17 1.76
C LEU A 402 15.75 -26.12 3.24
N GLY A 403 15.53 -27.20 3.99
CA GLY A 403 15.85 -27.25 5.41
C GLY A 403 17.35 -27.17 5.69
N ALA A 404 18.18 -27.80 4.86
CA ALA A 404 19.64 -27.70 4.94
C ALA A 404 20.12 -26.28 4.65
N TYR A 405 19.63 -25.67 3.58
CA TYR A 405 19.92 -24.29 3.21
C TYR A 405 19.54 -23.30 4.33
N LEU A 406 18.35 -23.42 4.92
CA LEU A 406 17.93 -22.51 5.99
C LEU A 406 18.83 -22.59 7.22
N ARG A 407 19.29 -23.80 7.61
CA ARG A 407 20.23 -23.98 8.73
C ARG A 407 21.56 -23.27 8.47
N GLU A 408 22.11 -23.42 7.27
CA GLU A 408 23.37 -22.78 6.88
C GLU A 408 23.22 -21.26 6.64
N PHE A 409 22.06 -20.83 6.17
CA PHE A 409 21.74 -19.42 5.98
C PHE A 409 21.65 -18.68 7.31
N ASP A 410 21.05 -19.28 8.34
CA ASP A 410 21.04 -18.69 9.69
C ASP A 410 22.45 -18.67 10.30
N ALA A 411 23.29 -19.67 10.04
CA ALA A 411 24.70 -19.64 10.42
C ALA A 411 25.46 -18.51 9.69
N LEU A 412 25.14 -18.25 8.43
CA LEU A 412 25.69 -17.14 7.65
C LEU A 412 25.28 -15.79 8.25
N LEU A 413 23.99 -15.61 8.59
CA LEU A 413 23.50 -14.42 9.29
C LEU A 413 24.25 -14.19 10.60
N ALA A 414 24.42 -15.25 11.42
CA ALA A 414 25.16 -15.17 12.67
C ALA A 414 26.64 -14.78 12.47
N ARG A 415 27.31 -15.30 11.43
CA ARG A 415 28.70 -14.95 11.09
C ARG A 415 28.88 -13.47 10.79
N PHE A 416 27.89 -12.84 10.16
CA PHE A 416 27.88 -11.40 9.87
C PHE A 416 27.25 -10.56 11.01
N GLY A 417 26.82 -11.18 12.11
CA GLY A 417 26.15 -10.48 13.21
C GLY A 417 24.80 -9.87 12.81
N ARG A 418 24.11 -10.48 11.86
CA ARG A 418 22.82 -10.02 11.31
C ARG A 418 21.66 -10.89 11.75
N ARG A 419 20.45 -10.34 11.69
CA ARG A 419 19.19 -11.04 11.95
C ARG A 419 18.21 -10.83 10.81
N GLY A 420 17.58 -11.92 10.39
CA GLY A 420 16.53 -11.94 9.38
C GLY A 420 15.16 -12.26 9.98
N VAL A 421 14.09 -11.86 9.29
CA VAL A 421 12.75 -12.45 9.46
C VAL A 421 12.40 -13.17 8.18
N THR A 422 12.27 -14.50 8.24
CA THR A 422 12.05 -15.37 7.09
C THR A 422 10.57 -15.71 6.91
N TYR A 423 10.16 -15.79 5.65
CA TYR A 423 8.85 -16.26 5.19
C TYR A 423 9.00 -16.60 3.71
N GLY A 424 8.08 -17.33 3.09
CA GLY A 424 8.22 -17.57 1.66
C GLY A 424 7.47 -18.77 1.13
N HIS A 425 7.83 -19.10 -0.11
CA HIS A 425 7.21 -20.13 -0.93
C HIS A 425 7.94 -21.45 -0.73
N TYR A 426 7.67 -22.09 0.41
CA TYR A 426 8.36 -23.30 0.84
C TYR A 426 8.18 -24.42 -0.19
N GLY A 427 6.98 -24.56 -0.76
CA GLY A 427 6.67 -25.53 -1.82
C GLY A 427 7.56 -25.45 -3.06
N ASP A 428 8.14 -24.27 -3.33
CA ASP A 428 9.06 -24.06 -4.45
C ASP A 428 10.51 -23.86 -4.00
N GLY A 429 10.79 -24.04 -2.71
CA GLY A 429 12.11 -23.85 -2.12
C GLY A 429 12.60 -22.40 -2.16
N CYS A 430 11.70 -21.42 -2.25
CA CYS A 430 12.02 -20.00 -2.41
C CYS A 430 11.74 -19.20 -1.13
N ILE A 431 12.76 -18.54 -0.59
CA ILE A 431 12.70 -17.87 0.72
C ILE A 431 12.91 -16.37 0.60
N HIS A 432 12.06 -15.65 1.34
CA HIS A 432 12.11 -14.21 1.52
C HIS A 432 12.60 -13.87 2.93
N VAL A 433 13.40 -12.80 3.03
CA VAL A 433 13.99 -12.36 4.30
C VAL A 433 14.16 -10.83 4.36
N ARG A 434 13.92 -10.19 5.49
CA ARG A 434 14.37 -8.80 5.70
C ARG A 434 15.45 -8.77 6.75
N ILE A 435 16.61 -8.20 6.41
CA ILE A 435 17.84 -8.28 7.22
C ILE A 435 18.20 -6.89 7.76
N ASP A 436 18.67 -6.81 9.01
CA ASP A 436 19.09 -5.57 9.68
C ASP A 436 20.47 -5.05 9.22
N PHE A 437 20.64 -4.88 7.90
CA PHE A 437 21.83 -4.26 7.31
C PHE A 437 22.01 -2.79 7.72
N ASP A 438 23.26 -2.36 7.85
CA ASP A 438 23.60 -0.94 7.90
C ASP A 438 23.83 -0.39 6.49
N LEU A 439 22.76 0.14 5.87
CA LEU A 439 22.83 0.81 4.57
C LEU A 439 23.06 2.32 4.65
N LEU A 440 23.30 2.86 5.86
CA LEU A 440 23.49 4.29 6.10
C LEU A 440 24.96 4.67 6.10
N THR A 441 25.87 3.73 6.34
CA THR A 441 27.31 3.98 6.37
C THR A 441 28.04 3.26 5.23
N ARG A 442 29.22 3.81 4.86
CA ARG A 442 30.09 3.17 3.84
C ARG A 442 30.60 1.79 4.30
N PRO A 443 31.09 1.60 5.55
CA PRO A 443 31.49 0.27 6.02
C PRO A 443 30.33 -0.73 6.00
N GLY A 444 29.13 -0.32 6.45
CA GLY A 444 27.97 -1.20 6.44
C GLY A 444 27.52 -1.61 5.03
N THR A 445 27.62 -0.70 4.06
CA THR A 445 27.31 -1.00 2.65
C THR A 445 28.36 -1.92 2.01
N ALA A 446 29.63 -1.84 2.41
CA ALA A 446 30.66 -2.78 1.99
C ALA A 446 30.44 -4.18 2.60
N GLU A 447 30.04 -4.26 3.88
CA GLU A 447 29.67 -5.53 4.51
C GLU A 447 28.43 -6.15 3.85
N TYR A 448 27.44 -5.33 3.48
CA TYR A 448 26.28 -5.76 2.70
C TYR A 448 26.69 -6.45 1.40
N ARG A 449 27.63 -5.87 0.62
CA ARG A 449 28.19 -6.53 -0.57
C ARG A 449 28.78 -7.90 -0.23
N SER A 450 29.67 -7.96 0.75
CA SER A 450 30.33 -9.20 1.17
C SER A 450 29.33 -10.28 1.62
N PHE A 451 28.25 -9.87 2.28
CA PHE A 451 27.17 -10.77 2.66
C PHE A 451 26.46 -11.33 1.43
N LEU A 452 26.05 -10.48 0.47
CA LEU A 452 25.37 -10.92 -0.74
C LEU A 452 26.22 -11.89 -1.58
N GLU A 453 27.52 -11.63 -1.70
CA GLU A 453 28.45 -12.55 -2.38
C GLU A 453 28.54 -13.90 -1.68
N ALA A 454 28.66 -13.91 -0.35
CA ALA A 454 28.71 -15.16 0.42
C ALA A 454 27.37 -15.91 0.38
N ALA A 455 26.24 -15.19 0.35
CA ALA A 455 24.91 -15.79 0.25
C ALA A 455 24.67 -16.37 -1.15
N ALA A 456 25.18 -15.73 -2.21
CA ALA A 456 25.20 -16.27 -3.57
C ALA A 456 25.98 -17.57 -3.66
N ASP A 457 27.20 -17.61 -3.11
CA ASP A 457 28.00 -18.83 -3.07
C ASP A 457 27.26 -19.96 -2.30
N LEU A 458 26.57 -19.63 -1.20
CA LEU A 458 25.78 -20.58 -0.43
C LEU A 458 24.60 -21.16 -1.22
N VAL A 459 23.78 -20.33 -1.86
CA VAL A 459 22.64 -20.81 -2.66
C VAL A 459 23.09 -21.71 -3.80
N VAL A 460 24.17 -21.32 -4.49
CA VAL A 460 24.74 -22.12 -5.58
C VAL A 460 25.25 -23.48 -5.06
N ALA A 461 25.86 -23.52 -3.87
CA ALA A 461 26.29 -24.77 -3.25
C ALA A 461 25.12 -25.74 -2.96
N HIS A 462 23.92 -25.21 -2.71
CA HIS A 462 22.68 -25.99 -2.56
C HIS A 462 21.97 -26.27 -3.90
N GLY A 463 22.60 -25.98 -5.04
CA GLY A 463 22.03 -26.19 -6.38
C GLY A 463 20.93 -25.19 -6.74
N GLY A 464 20.91 -24.04 -6.08
CA GLY A 464 19.86 -23.03 -6.18
C GLY A 464 20.07 -21.95 -7.25
N SER A 465 19.14 -21.00 -7.27
CA SER A 465 19.10 -19.77 -8.06
C SER A 465 19.09 -18.56 -7.14
N ILE A 466 19.88 -17.54 -7.48
CA ILE A 466 20.03 -16.31 -6.68
C ILE A 466 18.73 -15.46 -6.72
N SER A 467 17.95 -15.58 -7.80
CA SER A 467 16.60 -15.04 -7.94
C SER A 467 15.61 -16.15 -8.31
N GLY A 468 14.50 -16.22 -7.55
CA GLY A 468 13.37 -17.12 -7.74
C GLY A 468 12.10 -16.47 -8.28
N GLU A 469 11.83 -15.18 -8.03
CA GLU A 469 10.64 -14.47 -8.53
C GLU A 469 10.76 -12.94 -8.72
N HIS A 470 11.78 -12.29 -8.15
CA HIS A 470 11.89 -10.83 -8.08
C HIS A 470 12.65 -10.19 -9.25
N GLY A 471 13.25 -11.00 -10.12
CA GLY A 471 14.24 -10.55 -11.10
C GLY A 471 15.61 -10.37 -10.47
N ASP A 472 16.63 -10.28 -11.32
CA ASP A 472 18.00 -10.04 -10.88
C ASP A 472 18.19 -8.57 -10.55
N GLY A 473 17.85 -7.69 -11.48
CA GLY A 473 18.06 -6.25 -11.39
C GLY A 473 19.46 -5.84 -10.92
N GLN A 474 19.61 -4.63 -10.39
CA GLN A 474 20.86 -4.20 -9.75
C GLN A 474 21.17 -5.01 -8.48
N ALA A 475 20.15 -5.58 -7.82
CA ALA A 475 20.31 -6.38 -6.61
C ALA A 475 21.19 -7.63 -6.80
N ARG A 476 21.08 -8.29 -7.96
CA ARG A 476 21.65 -9.63 -8.17
C ARG A 476 22.38 -9.82 -9.48
N SER A 477 22.22 -8.94 -10.48
CA SER A 477 22.85 -9.16 -11.80
C SER A 477 24.38 -9.31 -11.70
N ALA A 478 25.03 -8.54 -10.83
CA ALA A 478 26.48 -8.68 -10.60
C ALA A 478 26.90 -9.99 -9.89
N LEU A 479 25.94 -10.75 -9.35
CA LEU A 479 26.17 -12.05 -8.71
C LEU A 479 25.98 -13.21 -9.69
N LEU A 480 25.47 -12.98 -10.91
CA LEU A 480 25.22 -14.05 -11.90
C LEU A 480 26.48 -14.83 -12.27
N SER A 481 27.67 -14.19 -12.22
CA SER A 481 28.94 -14.87 -12.46
C SER A 481 29.35 -15.85 -11.36
N ARG A 482 28.68 -15.84 -10.19
CA ARG A 482 28.83 -16.85 -9.15
C ARG A 482 28.01 -18.11 -9.45
N MET A 483 26.90 -17.96 -10.16
CA MET A 483 25.96 -19.02 -10.49
C MET A 483 26.27 -19.68 -11.84
N TYR A 484 26.63 -18.87 -12.84
CA TYR A 484 26.82 -19.33 -14.20
C TYR A 484 28.29 -19.27 -14.63
N PRO A 485 28.74 -20.22 -15.46
CA PRO A 485 30.08 -20.16 -16.04
C PRO A 485 30.19 -18.95 -16.99
N PRO A 486 31.40 -18.40 -17.20
CA PRO A 486 31.61 -17.21 -18.03
C PRO A 486 31.02 -17.31 -19.44
N GLU A 487 30.99 -18.51 -20.03
CA GLU A 487 30.42 -18.79 -21.34
C GLU A 487 28.91 -18.52 -21.38
N VAL A 488 28.16 -18.86 -20.33
CA VAL A 488 26.72 -18.57 -20.23
C VAL A 488 26.49 -17.08 -20.05
N VAL A 489 27.32 -16.40 -19.24
CA VAL A 489 27.22 -14.94 -19.08
C VAL A 489 27.45 -14.22 -20.42
N ARG A 490 28.45 -14.64 -21.21
CA ARG A 490 28.65 -14.14 -22.59
C ARG A 490 27.48 -14.46 -23.51
N ALA A 491 26.81 -15.60 -23.32
CA ALA A 491 25.60 -15.94 -24.08
C ALA A 491 24.46 -14.96 -23.78
N PHE A 492 24.29 -14.52 -22.52
CA PHE A 492 23.35 -13.47 -22.18
C PHE A 492 23.69 -12.14 -22.89
N GLU A 493 24.97 -11.75 -22.92
CA GLU A 493 25.42 -10.55 -23.64
C GLU A 493 25.10 -10.61 -25.14
N ARG A 494 25.34 -11.77 -25.77
CA ARG A 494 24.98 -12.02 -27.18
C ARG A 494 23.47 -11.93 -27.40
N PHE A 495 22.67 -12.52 -26.51
CA PHE A 495 21.20 -12.45 -26.58
C PHE A 495 20.73 -10.99 -26.51
N LYS A 496 21.18 -10.23 -25.51
CA LYS A 496 20.88 -8.79 -25.38
C LYS A 496 21.29 -8.01 -26.63
N THR A 497 22.50 -8.22 -27.13
CA THR A 497 23.04 -7.54 -28.32
C THR A 497 22.20 -7.81 -29.56
N ALA A 498 21.66 -9.02 -29.69
CA ALA A 498 20.79 -9.39 -30.81
C ALA A 498 19.52 -8.53 -30.88
N PHE A 499 19.01 -8.02 -29.77
CA PHE A 499 17.85 -7.12 -29.74
C PHE A 499 18.21 -5.64 -29.65
N ASP A 500 19.21 -5.31 -28.84
CA ASP A 500 19.59 -3.93 -28.53
C ASP A 500 21.12 -3.73 -28.61
N PRO A 501 21.67 -3.61 -29.83
CA PRO A 501 23.10 -3.49 -30.05
C PRO A 501 23.69 -2.16 -29.54
N ASP A 502 22.87 -1.11 -29.44
CA ASP A 502 23.27 0.21 -28.97
C ASP A 502 23.21 0.34 -27.43
N GLY A 503 22.70 -0.68 -26.72
CA GLY A 503 22.58 -0.68 -25.26
C GLY A 503 21.60 0.36 -24.71
N LEU A 504 20.58 0.73 -25.49
CA LEU A 504 19.59 1.76 -25.16
C LEU A 504 18.58 1.31 -24.09
N LEU A 505 18.17 0.04 -24.10
CA LEU A 505 17.08 -0.48 -23.28
C LEU A 505 17.60 -1.02 -21.94
N ASN A 506 17.13 -0.41 -20.85
CA ASN A 506 17.42 -0.72 -19.45
C ASN A 506 18.87 -1.19 -19.16
N PRO A 507 19.88 -0.33 -19.42
CA PRO A 507 21.28 -0.72 -19.33
C PRO A 507 21.70 -1.10 -17.91
N GLY A 508 22.55 -2.13 -17.81
CA GLY A 508 23.09 -2.61 -16.53
C GLY A 508 22.20 -3.59 -15.78
N GLN A 509 21.10 -4.05 -16.40
CA GLN A 509 20.28 -5.16 -15.89
C GLN A 509 20.65 -6.46 -16.61
N VAL A 510 20.82 -7.55 -15.85
CA VAL A 510 21.28 -8.90 -16.25
C VAL A 510 22.69 -8.93 -16.82
N VAL A 511 23.00 -8.09 -17.80
CA VAL A 511 24.31 -7.98 -18.46
C VAL A 511 24.95 -6.61 -18.20
N HIS A 512 26.29 -6.60 -18.20
CA HIS A 512 27.11 -5.42 -17.83
C HIS A 512 26.64 -4.72 -16.54
N PRO A 513 26.42 -5.46 -15.45
CA PRO A 513 25.74 -4.94 -14.28
C PRO A 513 26.59 -3.95 -13.48
N ARG A 514 25.90 -3.03 -12.80
CA ARG A 514 26.51 -2.21 -11.76
C ARG A 514 26.84 -3.07 -10.53
N PRO A 515 27.84 -2.70 -9.72
CA PRO A 515 28.07 -3.34 -8.42
C PRO A 515 26.83 -3.30 -7.52
N VAL A 516 26.59 -4.37 -6.75
CA VAL A 516 25.40 -4.53 -5.88
C VAL A 516 25.28 -3.48 -4.78
N ASP A 517 26.34 -2.75 -4.48
CA ASP A 517 26.39 -1.72 -3.44
C ASP A 517 26.61 -0.31 -4.02
N ALA A 518 26.62 -0.19 -5.36
CA ALA A 518 26.48 1.10 -6.02
C ALA A 518 25.05 1.62 -5.82
N ASP A 519 24.89 2.95 -5.83
CA ASP A 519 23.58 3.62 -5.85
C ASP A 519 22.62 3.27 -4.68
N VAL A 520 23.13 2.69 -3.58
CA VAL A 520 22.36 2.38 -2.37
C VAL A 520 21.75 3.67 -1.80
N ARG A 521 20.41 3.74 -1.83
CA ARG A 521 19.60 4.96 -1.66
C ARG A 521 19.96 5.76 -0.41
N PRO A 522 19.98 5.18 0.81
CA PRO A 522 20.28 5.96 2.02
C PRO A 522 21.72 6.48 2.05
N LEU A 523 22.66 5.81 1.38
CA LEU A 523 24.06 6.20 1.30
C LEU A 523 24.31 7.31 0.28
N VAL A 524 23.66 7.24 -0.89
CA VAL A 524 23.87 8.23 -1.97
C VAL A 524 23.00 9.49 -1.80
N ALA A 525 21.87 9.37 -1.11
CA ALA A 525 20.96 10.47 -0.79
C ALA A 525 20.73 10.64 0.73
N PRO A 526 21.79 10.84 1.54
CA PRO A 526 21.64 11.11 2.96
C PRO A 526 20.97 12.47 3.17
N ALA A 527 20.27 12.64 4.29
CA ALA A 527 19.67 13.93 4.64
C ALA A 527 20.75 15.02 4.78
N ARG A 528 20.52 16.16 4.15
CA ARG A 528 21.42 17.34 4.15
C ARG A 528 20.86 18.53 4.93
N ILE A 529 19.60 18.46 5.36
CA ILE A 529 18.94 19.46 6.20
C ILE A 529 18.52 18.85 7.53
N PRO A 530 18.29 19.66 8.59
CA PRO A 530 17.88 19.15 9.90
C PRO A 530 16.61 18.29 9.82
N THR A 531 16.67 17.10 10.40
CA THR A 531 15.60 16.09 10.38
C THR A 531 14.80 16.02 11.69
N ARG A 532 15.32 16.64 12.77
CA ARG A 532 14.64 16.69 14.07
C ARG A 532 13.35 17.48 13.98
N THR A 533 12.30 16.91 14.54
CA THR A 533 10.93 17.41 14.41
C THR A 533 10.42 18.09 15.68
N THR A 534 9.32 18.83 15.55
CA THR A 534 8.62 19.45 16.68
C THR A 534 7.70 18.46 17.38
N LEU A 535 7.15 17.52 16.61
CA LEU A 535 6.43 16.35 17.09
C LEU A 535 7.41 15.31 17.64
N ALA A 536 6.94 14.48 18.57
CA ALA A 536 7.78 13.46 19.21
C ALA A 536 8.21 12.36 18.23
N LEU A 537 7.34 12.02 17.26
CA LEU A 537 7.48 10.87 16.37
C LEU A 537 8.03 9.67 17.13
N HIS A 538 7.33 9.22 18.19
CA HIS A 538 7.88 8.24 19.14
C HIS A 538 8.41 6.98 18.44
N ALA A 539 7.73 6.53 17.38
CA ALA A 539 8.11 5.34 16.60
C ALA A 539 9.36 5.53 15.72
N ASP A 540 9.86 6.76 15.59
CA ASP A 540 10.99 7.18 14.75
C ASP A 540 11.97 8.10 15.53
N SER A 541 11.89 8.10 16.86
CA SER A 541 12.76 8.86 17.77
C SER A 541 12.84 10.37 17.44
N GLY A 542 11.77 10.99 16.96
CA GLY A 542 11.73 12.41 16.61
C GLY A 542 12.45 12.79 15.32
N ASP A 543 12.83 11.83 14.48
CA ASP A 543 13.57 12.04 13.23
C ASP A 543 12.71 11.78 11.98
N LEU A 544 12.50 12.81 11.17
CA LEU A 544 11.72 12.69 9.93
C LEU A 544 12.42 11.84 8.86
N ALA A 545 13.75 11.80 8.79
CA ALA A 545 14.45 10.94 7.86
C ALA A 545 14.19 9.46 8.20
N ALA A 546 14.24 9.08 9.48
CA ALA A 546 13.86 7.73 9.91
C ALA A 546 12.40 7.44 9.57
N ALA A 547 11.50 8.38 9.80
CA ALA A 547 10.08 8.24 9.48
C ALA A 547 9.81 8.04 7.97
N THR A 548 10.47 8.80 7.09
CA THR A 548 10.30 8.65 5.62
C THR A 548 10.80 7.30 5.10
N ARG A 549 11.83 6.71 5.74
CA ARG A 549 12.35 5.37 5.40
C ARG A 549 11.43 4.23 5.81
N ARG A 550 10.31 4.48 6.52
CA ARG A 550 9.25 3.47 6.72
C ARG A 550 8.69 3.00 5.39
N CYS A 551 8.59 3.89 4.40
CA CYS A 551 8.10 3.50 3.07
C CYS A 551 9.19 2.72 2.31
N VAL A 552 8.96 1.41 2.15
CA VAL A 552 9.81 0.51 1.37
C VAL A 552 9.35 0.35 -0.09
N GLY A 553 8.51 1.26 -0.60
CA GLY A 553 8.14 1.29 -2.01
C GLY A 553 7.13 0.23 -2.50
N MET A 554 6.60 -0.65 -1.63
CA MET A 554 5.71 -1.79 -1.99
C MET A 554 4.42 -1.45 -2.78
N GLY A 555 4.06 -0.16 -2.86
CA GLY A 555 2.96 0.31 -3.71
C GLY A 555 1.55 -0.03 -3.25
N LYS A 556 1.30 -0.51 -2.01
CA LYS A 556 -0.07 -0.80 -1.52
C LYS A 556 -1.02 0.41 -1.63
N CYS A 557 -0.47 1.62 -1.49
CA CYS A 557 -1.21 2.87 -1.67
C CYS A 557 -1.61 3.19 -3.12
N LEU A 558 -1.20 2.37 -4.09
CA LEU A 558 -1.60 2.46 -5.50
C LEU A 558 -2.85 1.62 -5.81
N ASN A 559 -3.40 0.91 -4.82
CA ASN A 559 -4.64 0.17 -4.99
C ASN A 559 -5.82 1.14 -5.23
N THR A 560 -6.74 0.73 -6.10
CA THR A 560 -7.91 1.51 -6.49
C THR A 560 -9.15 1.21 -5.65
N THR A 561 -9.15 0.11 -4.91
CA THR A 561 -10.27 -0.39 -4.09
C THR A 561 -9.81 -0.79 -2.68
N GLY A 562 -10.76 -1.03 -1.77
CA GLY A 562 -10.57 -1.62 -0.43
C GLY A 562 -9.91 -0.69 0.61
N GLY A 563 -10.51 -0.55 1.79
CA GLY A 563 -9.92 0.28 2.87
C GLY A 563 -9.89 1.78 2.56
N VAL A 564 -9.19 2.57 3.39
CA VAL A 564 -9.20 4.04 3.35
C VAL A 564 -8.04 4.62 2.52
N MET A 565 -6.86 4.00 2.55
CA MET A 565 -5.64 4.49 1.90
C MET A 565 -5.66 4.25 0.36
N CYS A 566 -5.43 5.23 -0.51
CA CYS A 566 -5.17 6.66 -0.33
C CYS A 566 -6.17 7.45 -1.19
N PRO A 567 -7.13 8.20 -0.62
CA PRO A 567 -8.30 8.64 -1.39
C PRO A 567 -7.98 9.54 -2.59
N SER A 568 -7.06 10.48 -2.41
CA SER A 568 -6.66 11.40 -3.49
C SER A 568 -5.92 10.71 -4.62
N TYR A 569 -5.13 9.67 -4.36
CA TYR A 569 -4.55 8.86 -5.44
C TYR A 569 -5.64 8.10 -6.23
N ARG A 570 -6.64 7.50 -5.56
CA ARG A 570 -7.73 6.78 -6.25
C ARG A 570 -8.55 7.66 -7.20
N VAL A 571 -8.59 8.96 -6.92
CA VAL A 571 -9.25 9.96 -7.77
C VAL A 571 -8.29 10.46 -8.86
N THR A 572 -7.10 10.91 -8.48
CA THR A 572 -6.20 11.62 -9.41
C THR A 572 -5.35 10.71 -10.27
N ARG A 573 -5.11 9.47 -9.83
CA ARG A 573 -4.17 8.50 -10.41
C ARG A 573 -2.74 9.04 -10.57
N GLU A 574 -2.40 10.10 -9.84
CA GLU A 574 -1.07 10.72 -9.83
C GLU A 574 -0.28 10.19 -8.63
N GLU A 575 0.87 9.56 -8.86
CA GLU A 575 1.64 8.90 -7.79
C GLU A 575 2.05 9.86 -6.66
N LYS A 576 2.26 11.15 -6.97
CA LYS A 576 2.54 12.19 -5.96
C LYS A 576 1.45 12.31 -4.89
N HIS A 577 0.21 11.89 -5.19
CA HIS A 577 -0.90 11.87 -4.24
C HIS A 577 -1.10 10.52 -3.52
N SER A 578 -0.19 9.57 -3.72
CA SER A 578 -0.13 8.32 -2.96
C SER A 578 0.73 8.49 -1.69
N THR A 579 0.60 7.56 -0.74
CA THR A 579 1.47 7.53 0.45
C THR A 579 2.94 7.36 0.06
N ARG A 580 3.24 6.45 -0.89
CA ARG A 580 4.58 6.20 -1.41
C ARG A 580 5.18 7.45 -2.02
N GLY A 581 4.45 8.11 -2.92
CA GLY A 581 4.93 9.32 -3.59
C GLY A 581 5.23 10.46 -2.60
N ARG A 582 4.36 10.67 -1.60
CA ARG A 582 4.61 11.68 -0.55
C ARG A 582 5.82 11.34 0.31
N ALA A 583 5.98 10.07 0.70
CA ALA A 583 7.15 9.63 1.47
C ALA A 583 8.45 9.82 0.68
N HIS A 584 8.45 9.49 -0.62
CA HIS A 584 9.60 9.69 -1.51
C HIS A 584 9.93 11.18 -1.70
N LEU A 585 8.94 12.04 -1.90
CA LEU A 585 9.17 13.49 -2.02
C LEU A 585 9.71 14.10 -0.72
N LEU A 586 9.21 13.66 0.44
CA LEU A 586 9.77 14.07 1.73
C LEU A 586 11.21 13.59 1.91
N PHE A 587 11.52 12.34 1.52
CA PHE A 587 12.88 11.82 1.52
C PHE A 587 13.81 12.67 0.62
N GLU A 588 13.40 12.93 -0.62
CA GLU A 588 14.19 13.72 -1.58
C GLU A 588 14.37 15.18 -1.16
N MET A 589 13.37 15.76 -0.48
CA MET A 589 13.46 17.07 0.15
C MET A 589 14.54 17.09 1.22
N LEU A 590 14.56 16.08 2.11
CA LEU A 590 15.59 15.97 3.15
C LEU A 590 16.98 15.75 2.54
N ALA A 591 17.08 14.98 1.46
CA ALA A 591 18.33 14.78 0.73
C ALA A 591 18.84 16.05 0.03
N SER A 592 17.95 16.98 -0.33
CA SER A 592 18.26 18.28 -0.96
C SER A 592 19.23 18.15 -2.15
N ARG A 593 18.91 17.22 -3.07
CA ARG A 593 19.66 16.97 -4.31
C ARG A 593 18.82 17.19 -5.57
N VAL A 594 17.64 16.57 -5.64
CA VAL A 594 16.68 16.78 -6.73
C VAL A 594 15.65 17.82 -6.30
N ILE A 595 15.13 17.67 -5.07
CA ILE A 595 14.23 18.66 -4.45
C ILE A 595 15.07 19.60 -3.58
N GLU A 596 15.47 20.73 -4.15
CA GLU A 596 16.43 21.65 -3.50
C GLU A 596 15.77 22.65 -2.52
N GLY A 597 14.44 22.80 -2.57
CA GLY A 597 13.73 23.80 -1.77
C GLY A 597 13.67 23.51 -0.26
N GLY A 598 14.15 22.35 0.20
CA GLY A 598 14.06 21.90 1.60
C GLY A 598 12.63 22.05 2.15
N TRP A 599 12.48 22.52 3.38
CA TRP A 599 11.16 22.79 3.99
C TRP A 599 10.30 23.80 3.21
N ARG A 600 10.85 24.52 2.23
CA ARG A 600 10.13 25.46 1.36
C ARG A 600 9.77 24.86 -0.01
N SER A 601 10.05 23.58 -0.25
CA SER A 601 9.78 22.90 -1.51
C SER A 601 8.31 23.03 -1.93
N PRO A 602 8.03 23.58 -3.13
CA PRO A 602 6.69 23.57 -3.70
C PRO A 602 6.22 22.16 -4.06
N GLU A 603 7.13 21.27 -4.51
CA GLU A 603 6.82 19.90 -4.93
C GLU A 603 6.23 19.09 -3.76
N VAL A 604 6.86 19.15 -2.59
CA VAL A 604 6.36 18.49 -1.37
C VAL A 604 5.05 19.12 -0.91
N ARG A 605 4.97 20.47 -0.93
CA ARG A 605 3.75 21.19 -0.53
C ARG A 605 2.56 20.77 -1.39
N GLU A 606 2.72 20.71 -2.70
CA GLU A 606 1.67 20.31 -3.64
C GLU A 606 1.24 18.85 -3.44
N ALA A 607 2.18 17.94 -3.22
CA ALA A 607 1.87 16.53 -2.96
C ALA A 607 1.08 16.33 -1.65
N LEU A 608 1.43 17.09 -0.60
CA LEU A 608 0.78 17.07 0.70
C LEU A 608 -0.55 17.86 0.74
N ASP A 609 -0.78 18.76 -0.21
CA ASP A 609 -2.00 19.57 -0.29
C ASP A 609 -3.24 18.67 -0.36
N LEU A 610 -3.21 17.68 -1.26
CA LEU A 610 -4.26 16.67 -1.42
C LEU A 610 -4.19 15.50 -0.41
N CYS A 611 -3.38 15.58 0.63
CA CYS A 611 -3.45 14.64 1.75
C CYS A 611 -4.59 15.06 2.70
N LEU A 612 -5.57 14.16 2.88
CA LEU A 612 -6.75 14.40 3.72
C LEU A 612 -6.47 14.34 5.23
N SER A 613 -5.25 14.01 5.65
CA SER A 613 -4.90 13.78 7.06
C SER A 613 -5.79 12.74 7.75
N CYS A 614 -6.22 11.73 6.99
CA CYS A 614 -7.18 10.71 7.44
C CYS A 614 -6.54 9.53 8.19
N LYS A 615 -5.20 9.45 8.21
CA LYS A 615 -4.40 8.36 8.80
C LYS A 615 -4.67 6.95 8.28
N GLY A 616 -5.47 6.76 7.23
CA GLY A 616 -5.65 5.43 6.63
C GLY A 616 -4.31 4.75 6.25
N CYS A 617 -3.28 5.53 5.91
CA CYS A 617 -1.95 4.98 5.64
C CYS A 617 -1.22 4.39 6.85
N LYS A 618 -1.63 4.74 8.08
CA LYS A 618 -1.08 4.20 9.31
C LYS A 618 -1.61 2.79 9.58
N SER A 619 -2.86 2.49 9.23
CA SER A 619 -3.48 1.18 9.45
C SER A 619 -3.49 0.29 8.21
N ASP A 620 -3.74 0.85 7.03
CA ASP A 620 -3.83 0.06 5.79
C ASP A 620 -2.46 -0.32 5.24
N CYS A 621 -1.40 0.43 5.57
CA CYS A 621 -0.05 0.14 5.11
C CYS A 621 0.69 -0.70 6.17
N PRO A 622 1.26 -1.87 5.82
CA PRO A 622 1.91 -2.76 6.80
C PRO A 622 3.24 -2.22 7.38
N VAL A 623 3.63 -1.01 7.01
CA VAL A 623 4.83 -0.31 7.51
C VAL A 623 4.50 0.91 8.41
N ASP A 624 3.22 1.11 8.74
CA ASP A 624 2.72 2.12 9.69
C ASP A 624 3.15 3.56 9.38
N VAL A 625 3.06 3.96 8.11
CA VAL A 625 3.39 5.34 7.69
C VAL A 625 2.30 6.29 8.15
N ASP A 626 2.65 7.27 8.99
CA ASP A 626 1.72 8.33 9.41
C ASP A 626 1.91 9.63 8.62
N MET A 627 1.37 9.63 7.40
CA MET A 627 1.46 10.79 6.51
C MET A 627 0.69 12.01 7.05
N ALA A 628 -0.29 11.84 7.95
CA ALA A 628 -1.01 12.96 8.53
C ALA A 628 -0.09 13.74 9.49
N THR A 629 0.66 13.02 10.31
CA THR A 629 1.67 13.57 11.22
C THR A 629 2.83 14.19 10.45
N TYR A 630 3.31 13.54 9.37
CA TYR A 630 4.38 14.10 8.53
C TYR A 630 3.94 15.39 7.83
N LYS A 631 2.69 15.46 7.35
CA LYS A 631 2.11 16.70 6.80
C LYS A 631 2.06 17.81 7.85
N ALA A 632 1.64 17.51 9.07
CA ALA A 632 1.54 18.51 10.14
C ALA A 632 2.92 19.11 10.47
N GLU A 633 3.96 18.27 10.58
CA GLU A 633 5.35 18.72 10.76
C GLU A 633 5.85 19.53 9.57
N PHE A 634 5.64 19.06 8.33
CA PHE A 634 6.04 19.81 7.14
C PHE A 634 5.38 21.19 7.09
N LEU A 635 4.06 21.29 7.31
CA LEU A 635 3.34 22.57 7.34
C LEU A 635 3.79 23.47 8.49
N HIS A 636 4.27 22.89 9.59
CA HIS A 636 4.86 23.65 10.69
C HIS A 636 6.13 24.35 10.24
N GLN A 637 7.07 23.60 9.69
CA GLN A 637 8.36 24.11 9.23
C GLN A 637 8.20 25.02 8.00
N HIS A 638 7.39 24.61 7.02
CA HIS A 638 7.16 25.34 5.77
C HIS A 638 6.65 26.75 6.01
N TYR A 639 5.74 26.93 6.97
CA TYR A 639 5.11 28.22 7.28
C TYR A 639 5.69 28.90 8.52
N ARG A 640 6.81 28.40 9.05
CA ARG A 640 7.52 29.06 10.14
C ARG A 640 8.01 30.44 9.66
N HIS A 641 7.57 31.49 10.34
CA HIS A 641 7.84 32.89 9.97
C HIS A 641 7.33 33.30 8.56
N ARG A 642 6.31 32.63 8.03
CA ARG A 642 5.71 32.92 6.71
C ARG A 642 4.19 33.04 6.79
N PRO A 643 3.56 33.83 5.90
CA PRO A 643 2.11 33.88 5.82
C PRO A 643 1.54 32.51 5.43
N ARG A 644 0.43 32.12 6.04
CA ARG A 644 -0.29 30.87 5.75
C ARG A 644 -1.42 31.10 4.76
N PRO A 645 -1.91 30.05 4.06
CA PRO A 645 -3.15 30.12 3.30
C PRO A 645 -4.31 30.64 4.16
N ALA A 646 -5.22 31.40 3.56
CA ALA A 646 -6.39 31.94 4.25
C ALA A 646 -7.22 30.86 4.97
N ALA A 647 -7.32 29.67 4.36
CA ALA A 647 -7.96 28.48 4.92
C ALA A 647 -7.38 28.08 6.30
N HIS A 648 -6.07 28.28 6.52
CA HIS A 648 -5.45 27.96 7.82
C HIS A 648 -5.84 28.96 8.91
N TYR A 649 -6.21 30.19 8.54
CA TYR A 649 -6.70 31.19 9.49
C TYR A 649 -8.22 31.07 9.72
N SER A 650 -9.01 30.82 8.67
CA SER A 650 -10.46 30.69 8.79
C SER A 650 -10.86 29.36 9.45
N MET A 651 -10.28 28.24 9.01
CA MET A 651 -10.64 26.91 9.48
C MET A 651 -9.68 26.38 10.55
N GLY A 652 -8.38 26.71 10.47
CA GLY A 652 -7.43 26.31 11.52
C GLY A 652 -7.75 26.97 12.88
N PHE A 653 -8.20 28.22 12.88
CA PHE A 653 -8.72 28.92 14.07
C PHE A 653 -10.25 28.84 14.20
N LEU A 654 -10.91 27.92 13.51
CA LEU A 654 -12.36 27.74 13.62
C LEU A 654 -12.85 27.69 15.08
N PRO A 655 -12.20 26.98 16.03
CA PRO A 655 -12.67 26.95 17.41
C PRO A 655 -12.69 28.35 18.06
N LEU A 656 -11.76 29.24 17.70
CA LEU A 656 -11.77 30.64 18.18
C LEU A 656 -12.95 31.42 17.59
N TRP A 657 -13.14 31.34 16.28
CA TRP A 657 -14.23 32.04 15.60
C TRP A 657 -15.60 31.59 16.08
N LEU A 658 -15.78 30.30 16.35
CA LEU A 658 -17.01 29.74 16.91
C LEU A 658 -17.27 30.22 18.34
N GLN A 659 -16.24 30.33 19.18
CA GLN A 659 -16.39 30.90 20.52
C GLN A 659 -16.86 32.36 20.51
N LEU A 660 -16.53 33.13 19.46
CA LEU A 660 -17.04 34.48 19.26
C LEU A 660 -18.44 34.47 18.63
N GLY A 661 -18.64 33.63 17.60
CA GLY A 661 -19.88 33.55 16.83
C GLY A 661 -21.09 33.09 17.63
N LYS A 662 -20.88 32.29 18.69
CA LYS A 662 -21.97 31.81 19.57
C LYS A 662 -22.80 32.92 20.22
N HIS A 663 -22.30 34.15 20.30
CA HIS A 663 -23.02 35.28 20.88
C HIS A 663 -24.09 35.87 19.95
N ALA A 664 -24.00 35.60 18.63
CA ALA A 664 -24.97 36.08 17.64
C ALA A 664 -25.12 35.08 16.47
N PRO A 665 -25.52 33.82 16.72
CA PRO A 665 -25.52 32.77 15.69
C PRO A 665 -26.45 33.10 14.51
N GLY A 666 -27.61 33.73 14.77
CA GLY A 666 -28.53 34.15 13.70
C GLY A 666 -27.98 35.25 12.78
N LEU A 667 -27.08 36.11 13.27
CA LEU A 667 -26.38 37.08 12.41
C LEU A 667 -25.33 36.37 11.56
N VAL A 668 -24.51 35.51 12.16
CA VAL A 668 -23.48 34.73 11.45
C VAL A 668 -24.12 33.90 10.34
N ASN A 669 -25.20 33.17 10.65
CA ASN A 669 -25.90 32.34 9.67
C ASN A 669 -26.45 33.17 8.50
N ARG A 670 -27.07 34.33 8.76
CA ARG A 670 -27.57 35.24 7.70
C ARG A 670 -26.45 35.78 6.82
N VAL A 671 -25.30 36.10 7.40
CA VAL A 671 -24.14 36.58 6.63
C VAL A 671 -23.63 35.50 5.68
N PHE A 672 -23.52 34.26 6.16
CA PHE A 672 -23.01 33.14 5.36
C PHE A 672 -24.06 32.44 4.47
N SER A 673 -25.34 32.79 4.57
CA SER A 673 -26.40 32.42 3.63
C SER A 673 -26.79 33.55 2.66
N GLY A 674 -26.34 34.78 2.91
CA GLY A 674 -26.67 35.96 2.10
C GLY A 674 -25.80 36.17 0.85
N PRO A 675 -26.04 37.26 0.09
CA PRO A 675 -25.37 37.52 -1.18
C PRO A 675 -23.84 37.77 -1.05
N LEU A 676 -23.36 38.15 0.13
CA LEU A 676 -21.93 38.35 0.40
C LEU A 676 -21.17 37.05 0.68
N ALA A 677 -21.86 35.93 0.89
CA ALA A 677 -21.25 34.67 1.29
C ALA A 677 -20.17 34.17 0.30
N PRO A 678 -20.34 34.21 -1.04
CA PRO A 678 -19.29 33.77 -1.96
C PRO A 678 -17.97 34.54 -1.81
N VAL A 679 -18.06 35.86 -1.57
CA VAL A 679 -16.89 36.72 -1.38
C VAL A 679 -16.20 36.41 -0.05
N LEU A 680 -16.97 36.32 1.03
CA LEU A 680 -16.42 35.98 2.36
C LEU A 680 -15.79 34.59 2.39
N LYS A 681 -16.42 33.60 1.75
CA LYS A 681 -15.85 32.25 1.57
C LYS A 681 -14.52 32.32 0.83
N ARG A 682 -14.47 33.03 -0.31
CA ARG A 682 -13.25 33.17 -1.11
C ARG A 682 -12.11 33.87 -0.36
N LEU A 683 -12.42 34.91 0.43
CA LEU A 683 -11.45 35.59 1.31
C LEU A 683 -10.95 34.67 2.42
N GLY A 684 -11.82 33.81 2.95
CA GLY A 684 -11.48 32.77 3.93
C GLY A 684 -10.80 31.54 3.32
N GLY A 685 -10.55 31.49 2.02
CA GLY A 685 -9.93 30.33 1.35
C GLY A 685 -10.89 29.13 1.15
N ILE A 686 -12.19 29.34 1.30
CA ILE A 686 -13.24 28.32 1.13
C ILE A 686 -13.74 28.30 -0.32
N ASP A 687 -13.95 27.12 -0.89
CA ASP A 687 -14.55 26.95 -2.23
C ASP A 687 -15.98 27.51 -2.25
N ALA A 688 -16.31 28.33 -3.25
CA ALA A 688 -17.59 29.02 -3.31
C ALA A 688 -18.79 28.06 -3.46
N ARG A 689 -18.57 26.84 -3.97
CA ARG A 689 -19.59 25.79 -4.08
C ARG A 689 -19.98 25.18 -2.74
N ARG A 690 -19.14 25.34 -1.70
CA ARG A 690 -19.42 24.84 -0.35
C ARG A 690 -20.37 25.75 0.40
N SER A 691 -21.34 25.17 1.10
CA SER A 691 -22.13 25.87 2.10
C SER A 691 -21.39 25.86 3.44
N VAL A 692 -21.45 26.97 4.18
CA VAL A 692 -20.91 27.04 5.55
C VAL A 692 -21.96 26.41 6.47
N PRO A 693 -21.61 25.41 7.29
CA PRO A 693 -22.55 24.81 8.22
C PRO A 693 -23.15 25.86 9.18
N PRO A 694 -24.47 25.84 9.43
CA PRO A 694 -25.12 26.84 10.27
C PRO A 694 -24.77 26.65 11.75
N LEU A 695 -24.52 27.75 12.46
CA LEU A 695 -24.37 27.74 13.92
C LEU A 695 -25.71 27.45 14.59
N ALA A 696 -25.67 26.58 15.61
CA ALA A 696 -26.83 26.31 16.43
C ALA A 696 -27.21 27.54 17.27
N PRO A 697 -28.51 27.81 17.47
CA PRO A 697 -28.98 28.92 18.31
C PRO A 697 -28.51 28.84 19.77
N GLN A 698 -28.29 27.63 20.27
CA GLN A 698 -27.82 27.35 21.62
C GLN A 698 -26.78 26.24 21.58
N THR A 699 -25.60 26.47 22.17
CA THR A 699 -24.53 25.47 22.22
C THR A 699 -24.85 24.35 23.23
N LEU A 700 -24.18 23.21 23.09
CA LEU A 700 -24.31 22.09 24.04
C LEU A 700 -23.94 22.53 25.47
N GLN A 701 -22.84 23.26 25.63
CA GLN A 701 -22.39 23.75 26.95
C GLN A 701 -23.37 24.77 27.55
N ALA A 702 -23.97 25.64 26.74
CA ALA A 702 -24.97 26.61 27.21
C ALA A 702 -26.26 25.90 27.64
N TRP A 703 -26.72 24.93 26.86
CA TRP A 703 -27.84 24.07 27.23
C TRP A 703 -27.57 23.32 28.54
N TRP A 704 -26.40 22.70 28.68
CA TRP A 704 -26.03 21.96 29.89
C TRP A 704 -25.96 22.85 31.13
N SER A 705 -25.42 24.06 31.01
CA SER A 705 -25.29 24.98 32.14
C SER A 705 -26.63 25.48 32.69
N ALA A 706 -27.69 25.46 31.87
CA ALA A 706 -29.05 25.82 32.27
C ALA A 706 -29.83 24.64 32.88
N ARG A 707 -29.27 23.43 32.84
CA ARG A 707 -29.94 22.20 33.27
C ARG A 707 -29.54 21.85 34.70
N THR A 708 -30.49 21.36 35.50
CA THR A 708 -30.17 20.71 36.78
C THR A 708 -29.64 19.31 36.49
N PRO A 709 -28.39 18.97 36.86
CA PRO A 709 -27.85 17.63 36.61
C PRO A 709 -28.69 16.56 37.33
N ARG A 710 -28.99 15.45 36.66
CA ARG A 710 -29.58 14.28 37.35
C ARG A 710 -28.48 13.58 38.15
N THR A 711 -28.79 13.21 39.39
CA THR A 711 -27.92 12.32 40.17
C THR A 711 -28.00 10.91 39.58
N GLY A 712 -26.95 10.48 38.88
CA GLY A 712 -26.81 9.09 38.44
C GLY A 712 -26.57 8.14 39.62
N THR A 713 -26.94 6.88 39.47
CA THR A 713 -26.78 5.83 40.49
C THR A 713 -25.50 5.01 40.32
N THR A 714 -24.76 5.23 39.22
CA THR A 714 -23.57 4.45 38.84
C THR A 714 -22.33 5.36 38.60
N ALA A 715 -21.51 5.08 37.59
CA ALA A 715 -20.26 5.77 37.29
C ALA A 715 -20.48 7.22 36.81
N ARG A 716 -19.58 8.13 37.23
CA ARG A 716 -19.50 9.51 36.71
C ARG A 716 -18.67 9.54 35.43
N VAL A 717 -19.15 10.23 34.40
CA VAL A 717 -18.49 10.32 33.10
C VAL A 717 -18.41 11.76 32.62
N VAL A 718 -17.30 12.14 31.98
CA VAL A 718 -17.18 13.43 31.30
C VAL A 718 -17.60 13.26 29.85
N LEU A 719 -18.65 13.94 29.40
CA LEU A 719 -18.94 14.06 27.97
C LEU A 719 -18.15 15.25 27.41
N PHE A 720 -17.20 14.97 26.52
CA PHE A 720 -16.34 15.98 25.91
C PHE A 720 -17.11 16.80 24.86
N PRO A 721 -17.30 18.12 25.05
CA PRO A 721 -18.05 18.96 24.13
C PRO A 721 -17.13 19.41 23.01
N ASP A 722 -16.86 18.51 22.06
CA ASP A 722 -16.01 18.80 20.92
C ASP A 722 -16.52 20.03 20.14
N THR A 723 -15.62 20.68 19.41
CA THR A 723 -15.92 21.96 18.76
C THR A 723 -17.08 21.88 17.77
N PHE A 724 -17.25 20.74 17.09
CA PHE A 724 -18.25 20.61 16.04
C PHE A 724 -19.62 20.29 16.63
N THR A 725 -19.70 19.30 17.52
CA THR A 725 -20.94 18.95 18.22
C THR A 725 -21.45 20.12 19.06
N ASN A 726 -20.57 20.84 19.77
CA ASN A 726 -20.99 21.94 20.65
C ASN A 726 -21.62 23.12 19.90
N HIS A 727 -21.16 23.43 18.68
CA HIS A 727 -21.54 24.65 17.95
C HIS A 727 -22.44 24.42 16.74
N PHE A 728 -22.37 23.27 16.07
CA PHE A 728 -23.16 22.97 14.87
C PHE A 728 -24.29 21.97 15.13
N ASP A 729 -23.98 20.83 15.74
CA ASP A 729 -24.94 19.72 15.96
C ASP A 729 -25.16 19.41 17.46
N PRO A 730 -25.56 20.38 18.32
CA PRO A 730 -25.64 20.16 19.78
C PRO A 730 -26.73 19.15 20.18
N HIS A 731 -27.69 18.85 19.30
CA HIS A 731 -28.69 17.82 19.53
C HIS A 731 -28.05 16.43 19.72
N ILE A 732 -27.00 16.09 18.97
CA ILE A 732 -26.26 14.84 19.14
C ILE A 732 -25.67 14.73 20.55
N GLY A 733 -25.13 15.84 21.07
CA GLY A 733 -24.62 15.90 22.43
C GLY A 733 -25.72 15.74 23.48
N ARG A 734 -26.93 16.26 23.22
CA ARG A 734 -28.09 16.07 24.10
C ARG A 734 -28.55 14.61 24.09
N ASP A 735 -28.58 13.98 22.91
CA ASP A 735 -28.93 12.56 22.77
C ASP A 735 -27.92 11.68 23.50
N ALA A 736 -26.62 11.98 23.39
CA ALA A 736 -25.58 11.29 24.15
C ALA A 736 -25.78 11.43 25.66
N VAL A 737 -26.11 12.63 26.16
CA VAL A 737 -26.46 12.82 27.59
C VAL A 737 -27.68 11.98 27.95
N THR A 738 -28.75 12.02 27.15
CA THR A 738 -29.97 11.24 27.39
C THR A 738 -29.67 9.75 27.47
N ALA A 739 -28.90 9.21 26.52
CA ALA A 739 -28.51 7.81 26.50
C ALA A 739 -27.68 7.44 27.75
N LEU A 740 -26.68 8.23 28.09
CA LEU A 740 -25.83 7.99 29.26
C LEU A 740 -26.63 8.07 30.57
N GLU A 741 -27.51 9.06 30.72
CA GLU A 741 -28.39 9.21 31.89
C GLU A 741 -29.39 8.04 31.99
N ALA A 742 -29.96 7.59 30.87
CA ALA A 742 -30.87 6.44 30.82
C ALA A 742 -30.17 5.12 31.20
N LEU A 743 -28.87 4.99 30.91
CA LEU A 743 -28.03 3.88 31.36
C LEU A 743 -27.56 4.02 32.81
N GLY A 744 -27.97 5.08 33.52
CA GLY A 744 -27.70 5.30 34.93
C GLY A 744 -26.41 6.05 35.25
N HIS A 745 -25.72 6.60 34.24
CA HIS A 745 -24.49 7.36 34.44
C HIS A 745 -24.76 8.79 34.93
N ALA A 746 -23.87 9.29 35.78
CA ALA A 746 -23.85 10.71 36.18
C ALA A 746 -22.96 11.49 35.22
N VAL A 747 -23.56 12.23 34.29
CA VAL A 747 -22.82 12.95 33.24
C VAL A 747 -22.32 14.31 33.74
N GLU A 748 -21.08 14.66 33.40
CA GLU A 748 -20.52 16.00 33.52
C GLU A 748 -20.13 16.52 32.13
N VAL A 749 -20.61 17.72 31.76
CA VAL A 749 -20.06 18.47 30.63
C VAL A 749 -19.22 19.64 31.17
N PRO A 750 -17.95 19.80 30.75
CA PRO A 750 -17.11 20.93 31.13
C PRO A 750 -17.79 22.27 30.85
N ARG A 751 -17.83 23.15 31.86
CA ARG A 751 -18.40 24.52 31.72
C ARG A 751 -17.43 25.49 31.05
N SER A 752 -16.13 25.27 31.24
CA SER A 752 -15.07 26.06 30.60
C SER A 752 -14.93 25.70 29.12
N PRO A 753 -14.56 26.64 28.24
CA PRO A 753 -14.24 26.32 26.84
C PRO A 753 -13.04 25.37 26.75
N VAL A 754 -13.28 24.19 26.20
CA VAL A 754 -12.26 23.16 25.91
C VAL A 754 -12.24 22.86 24.41
N CYS A 755 -11.11 22.35 23.92
CA CYS A 755 -10.95 21.93 22.53
C CYS A 755 -9.82 20.88 22.44
N CYS A 756 -9.92 19.96 21.49
CA CYS A 756 -8.88 18.96 21.25
C CYS A 756 -7.59 19.59 20.66
N GLY A 757 -7.72 20.62 19.81
CA GLY A 757 -6.58 21.25 19.12
C GLY A 757 -6.37 20.82 17.66
N LEU A 758 -7.18 19.89 17.16
CA LEU A 758 -7.04 19.24 15.84
C LEU A 758 -6.98 20.22 14.65
N THR A 759 -7.78 21.28 14.65
CA THR A 759 -7.84 22.25 13.54
C THR A 759 -6.52 23.00 13.36
N TRP A 760 -5.83 23.31 14.46
CA TRP A 760 -4.49 23.89 14.42
C TRP A 760 -3.44 22.85 14.03
N HIS A 761 -3.56 21.61 14.52
CA HIS A 761 -2.62 20.54 14.20
C HIS A 761 -2.60 20.22 12.69
N SER A 762 -3.77 19.96 12.11
CA SER A 762 -3.94 19.63 10.68
C SER A 762 -3.45 20.72 9.72
N THR A 763 -3.34 21.97 10.19
CA THR A 763 -2.83 23.13 9.44
C THR A 763 -1.38 23.51 9.80
N GLY A 764 -0.66 22.65 10.54
CA GLY A 764 0.74 22.81 10.93
C GLY A 764 1.00 23.85 12.02
N GLN A 765 -0.02 24.28 12.76
CA GLN A 765 0.06 25.30 13.79
C GLN A 765 0.34 24.69 15.17
N LEU A 766 1.37 23.84 15.21
CA LEU A 766 1.69 22.94 16.32
C LEU A 766 1.85 23.67 17.67
N GLY A 767 2.47 24.85 17.68
CA GLY A 767 2.62 25.63 18.92
C GLY A 767 1.30 26.11 19.54
N THR A 768 0.28 26.38 18.72
CA THR A 768 -1.07 26.74 19.21
C THR A 768 -1.83 25.48 19.62
N ALA A 769 -1.78 24.42 18.81
CA ALA A 769 -2.39 23.13 19.16
C ALA A 769 -1.87 22.62 20.52
N ARG A 770 -0.55 22.71 20.77
CA ARG A 770 0.09 22.30 22.03
C ARG A 770 -0.45 23.08 23.22
N ARG A 771 -0.59 24.40 23.10
CA ARG A 771 -1.15 25.25 24.17
C ARG A 771 -2.61 24.91 24.45
N VAL A 772 -3.40 24.66 23.41
CA VAL A 772 -4.83 24.31 23.53
C VAL A 772 -5.00 22.96 24.24
N VAL A 773 -4.30 21.91 23.80
CA VAL A 773 -4.46 20.58 24.41
C VAL A 773 -3.97 20.55 25.87
N ARG A 774 -2.85 21.22 26.19
CA ARG A 774 -2.37 21.37 27.56
C ARG A 774 -3.37 22.11 28.46
N ARG A 775 -3.98 23.19 27.94
CA ARG A 775 -5.02 23.92 28.67
C ARG A 775 -6.23 23.03 28.93
N THR A 776 -6.69 22.30 27.91
CA THR A 776 -7.81 21.37 28.04
C THR A 776 -7.52 20.31 29.10
N ALA A 777 -6.34 19.68 29.06
CA ALA A 777 -5.93 18.67 30.03
C ALA A 777 -5.91 19.22 31.47
N ARG A 778 -5.33 20.41 31.69
CA ARG A 778 -5.34 21.08 33.00
C ARG A 778 -6.74 21.43 33.50
N LEU A 779 -7.64 21.86 32.61
CA LEU A 779 -9.02 22.17 32.98
C LEU A 779 -9.82 20.92 33.36
N LEU A 780 -9.46 19.76 32.81
CA LEU A 780 -10.08 18.48 33.12
C LEU A 780 -9.39 17.71 34.24
N ARG A 781 -8.24 18.19 34.74
CA ARG A 781 -7.47 17.54 35.82
C ARG A 781 -8.35 17.12 37.00
N PRO A 782 -9.28 17.93 37.55
CA PRO A 782 -10.12 17.49 38.67
C PRO A 782 -10.99 16.27 38.38
N GLN A 783 -11.38 16.04 37.12
CA GLN A 783 -12.11 14.85 36.68
C GLN A 783 -11.16 13.68 36.44
N LEU A 784 -10.00 13.94 35.82
CA LEU A 784 -8.98 12.93 35.54
C LEU A 784 -8.40 12.34 36.82
N ASP A 785 -8.14 13.16 37.85
CA ASP A 785 -7.66 12.72 39.17
C ASP A 785 -8.66 11.80 39.88
N ARG A 786 -9.96 11.93 39.56
CA ARG A 786 -11.04 11.05 40.05
C ARG A 786 -11.22 9.78 39.21
N GLY A 787 -10.35 9.55 38.21
CA GLY A 787 -10.45 8.41 37.29
C GLY A 787 -11.67 8.48 36.36
N MET A 788 -12.26 9.66 36.16
CA MET A 788 -13.43 9.79 35.30
C MET A 788 -13.05 9.62 33.82
N PRO A 789 -13.76 8.77 33.07
CA PRO A 789 -13.55 8.64 31.64
C PRO A 789 -14.02 9.89 30.90
N VAL A 790 -13.34 10.21 29.81
CA VAL A 790 -13.66 11.32 28.91
C VAL A 790 -14.21 10.75 27.60
N VAL A 791 -15.54 10.80 27.45
CA VAL A 791 -16.26 10.24 26.29
C VAL A 791 -16.37 11.29 25.19
N GLY A 792 -15.85 10.97 24.00
CA GLY A 792 -15.94 11.80 22.81
C GLY A 792 -16.95 11.31 21.79
N LEU A 793 -17.59 12.24 21.08
CA LEU A 793 -18.58 11.98 20.02
C LEU A 793 -17.96 12.12 18.63
N GLU A 794 -17.26 13.23 18.36
CA GLU A 794 -16.54 13.43 17.09
C GLU A 794 -15.28 12.53 17.00
N PRO A 795 -15.23 11.53 16.10
CA PRO A 795 -14.13 10.57 16.06
C PRO A 795 -12.77 11.21 15.81
N SER A 796 -12.68 12.25 14.99
CA SER A 796 -11.40 12.94 14.74
C SER A 796 -10.85 13.65 15.99
N CYS A 797 -11.73 14.26 16.80
CA CYS A 797 -11.34 14.90 18.06
C CYS A 797 -10.94 13.85 19.11
N THR A 798 -11.68 12.75 19.20
CA THR A 798 -11.40 11.65 20.12
C THR A 798 -10.06 10.98 19.80
N ALA A 799 -9.80 10.69 18.52
CA ALA A 799 -8.52 10.13 18.08
C ALA A 799 -7.35 11.09 18.34
N PHE A 800 -7.56 12.40 18.12
CA PHE A 800 -6.54 13.40 18.44
C PHE A 800 -6.17 13.39 19.92
N LEU A 801 -7.17 13.42 20.82
CA LEU A 801 -6.94 13.43 22.26
C LEU A 801 -6.26 12.15 22.75
N ARG A 802 -6.63 10.99 22.19
CA ARG A 802 -6.10 9.68 22.59
C ARG A 802 -4.67 9.44 22.08
N HIS A 803 -4.35 9.89 20.86
CA HIS A 803 -3.08 9.54 20.21
C HIS A 803 -2.22 10.76 19.85
N ASP A 804 -2.72 11.70 19.04
CA ASP A 804 -1.90 12.81 18.51
C ASP A 804 -1.45 13.81 19.58
N ALA A 805 -2.23 13.94 20.65
CA ALA A 805 -1.88 14.78 21.78
C ALA A 805 -0.53 14.36 22.41
N LEU A 806 -0.24 13.06 22.40
CA LEU A 806 1.02 12.50 22.92
C LEU A 806 2.19 12.83 22.00
N GLU A 807 2.01 12.81 20.68
CA GLU A 807 3.03 13.27 19.73
C GLU A 807 3.34 14.76 19.88
N LEU A 808 2.36 15.55 20.31
CA LEU A 808 2.49 16.99 20.42
C LEU A 808 3.04 17.47 21.76
N ALA A 809 2.73 16.77 22.86
CA ALA A 809 3.11 17.11 24.22
C ALA A 809 3.51 15.85 25.02
N PRO A 810 4.57 15.13 24.61
CA PRO A 810 4.95 13.84 25.17
C PRO A 810 5.28 13.90 26.66
N ASP A 811 5.86 15.01 27.12
CA ASP A 811 6.33 15.18 28.50
C ASP A 811 5.27 15.77 29.46
N ASP A 812 4.02 15.93 29.01
CA ASP A 812 2.97 16.56 29.82
C ASP A 812 2.05 15.50 30.46
N LEU A 813 2.19 15.33 31.78
CA LEU A 813 1.44 14.31 32.54
C LEU A 813 -0.07 14.48 32.46
N ASP A 814 -0.58 15.72 32.36
CA ASP A 814 -2.02 15.94 32.23
C ASP A 814 -2.51 15.47 30.87
N VAL A 815 -1.71 15.70 29.82
CA VAL A 815 -2.04 15.24 28.46
C VAL A 815 -2.01 13.72 28.40
N ALA A 816 -1.04 13.07 29.03
CA ALA A 816 -0.98 11.62 29.15
C ALA A 816 -2.21 11.06 29.90
N ALA A 817 -2.59 11.66 31.02
CA ALA A 817 -3.79 11.28 31.77
C ALA A 817 -5.08 11.46 30.95
N LEU A 818 -5.21 12.57 30.23
CA LEU A 818 -6.34 12.84 29.34
C LEU A 818 -6.42 11.81 28.21
N ALA A 819 -5.30 11.50 27.55
CA ALA A 819 -5.24 10.50 26.49
C ALA A 819 -5.68 9.13 27.02
N ALA A 820 -5.14 8.70 28.17
CA ALA A 820 -5.47 7.43 28.80
C ALA A 820 -6.94 7.32 29.24
N ALA A 821 -7.57 8.44 29.63
CA ALA A 821 -8.98 8.50 30.03
C ALA A 821 -9.96 8.63 28.84
N THR A 822 -9.48 8.95 27.64
CA THR A 822 -10.33 9.22 26.48
C THR A 822 -10.94 7.95 25.89
N ARG A 823 -12.27 7.87 25.83
CA ARG A 823 -13.07 6.76 25.28
C ARG A 823 -13.98 7.24 24.14
N THR A 824 -14.29 6.39 23.18
CA THR A 824 -15.39 6.67 22.23
C THR A 824 -16.72 6.49 22.96
N PHE A 825 -17.79 7.08 22.42
CA PHE A 825 -19.13 6.83 22.94
C PHE A 825 -19.48 5.33 22.94
N ALA A 826 -19.19 4.63 21.84
CA ALA A 826 -19.46 3.21 21.69
C ALA A 826 -18.69 2.36 22.72
N GLU A 827 -17.38 2.58 22.88
CA GLU A 827 -16.57 1.86 23.89
C GLU A 827 -17.10 2.01 25.31
N TRP A 828 -17.77 3.13 25.62
CA TRP A 828 -18.32 3.38 26.94
C TRP A 828 -19.67 2.70 27.16
N VAL A 829 -20.55 2.68 26.14
CA VAL A 829 -21.92 2.14 26.29
C VAL A 829 -22.03 0.66 25.95
N GLU A 830 -21.17 0.14 25.07
CA GLU A 830 -21.16 -1.26 24.62
C GLU A 830 -21.13 -2.29 25.77
N PRO A 831 -20.39 -2.08 26.89
CA PRO A 831 -20.39 -3.02 28.01
C PRO A 831 -21.75 -3.16 28.72
N THR A 832 -22.67 -2.23 28.50
CA THR A 832 -24.02 -2.26 29.10
C THR A 832 -25.09 -2.80 28.16
N ARG A 833 -24.73 -3.18 26.92
CA ARG A 833 -25.66 -3.51 25.83
C ARG A 833 -26.69 -4.57 26.17
N GLU A 834 -26.35 -5.55 27.00
CA GLU A 834 -27.26 -6.60 27.44
C GLU A 834 -28.47 -6.06 28.22
N ARG A 835 -28.35 -4.88 28.84
CA ARG A 835 -29.42 -4.24 29.63
C ARG A 835 -30.46 -3.53 28.77
N TRP A 836 -30.15 -3.25 27.51
CA TRP A 836 -30.98 -2.46 26.61
C TRP A 836 -31.06 -3.05 25.20
N GLN A 837 -30.60 -4.29 25.04
CA GLN A 837 -30.64 -4.99 23.76
C GLN A 837 -32.10 -5.10 23.30
N ARG A 838 -32.37 -4.61 22.10
CA ARG A 838 -33.68 -4.75 21.46
C ARG A 838 -33.65 -5.92 20.47
N PRO A 839 -34.77 -6.64 20.29
CA PRO A 839 -34.92 -7.55 19.15
C PRO A 839 -34.64 -6.82 17.84
N ALA A 840 -34.15 -7.54 16.83
CA ALA A 840 -33.94 -6.95 15.50
C ALA A 840 -35.27 -6.34 15.02
N GLN A 841 -35.27 -5.02 14.81
CA GLN A 841 -36.39 -4.29 14.23
C GLN A 841 -36.22 -4.28 12.71
N ASP A 842 -37.28 -3.97 11.96
CA ASP A 842 -37.21 -3.70 10.51
C ASP A 842 -36.41 -2.42 10.16
N ARG A 843 -35.76 -1.78 11.15
CA ARG A 843 -34.86 -0.65 10.94
C ARG A 843 -33.58 -1.09 10.25
N GLN A 844 -33.35 -0.55 9.06
CA GLN A 844 -32.12 -0.72 8.30
C GLN A 844 -31.21 0.51 8.45
N ALA A 845 -29.90 0.28 8.55
CA ALA A 845 -28.93 1.36 8.54
C ALA A 845 -27.80 1.12 7.55
N LEU A 846 -27.40 2.17 6.86
CA LEU A 846 -26.19 2.24 6.05
C LEU A 846 -25.12 3.00 6.82
N VAL A 847 -24.00 2.36 7.13
CA VAL A 847 -22.99 2.93 8.04
C VAL A 847 -21.74 3.34 7.29
N GLN A 848 -21.40 4.63 7.35
CA GLN A 848 -20.11 5.16 6.93
C GLN A 848 -19.16 5.23 8.12
N VAL A 849 -18.21 4.29 8.18
CA VAL A 849 -17.15 4.30 9.19
C VAL A 849 -16.27 5.54 9.01
N HIS A 850 -16.00 6.28 10.08
CA HIS A 850 -15.13 7.44 10.01
C HIS A 850 -13.67 7.01 9.80
N CYS A 851 -12.87 7.76 9.05
CA CYS A 851 -11.48 7.39 8.78
C CYS A 851 -10.62 7.24 10.05
N HIS A 852 -10.91 8.00 11.11
CA HIS A 852 -10.22 7.85 12.40
C HIS A 852 -10.77 6.69 13.25
N GLN A 853 -12.03 6.27 13.05
CA GLN A 853 -12.51 4.98 13.59
C GLN A 853 -11.74 3.83 12.92
N HIS A 854 -11.60 3.87 11.59
CA HIS A 854 -10.83 2.88 10.85
C HIS A 854 -9.34 2.84 11.22
N ALA A 855 -8.70 4.01 11.37
CA ALA A 855 -7.25 4.08 11.49
C ALA A 855 -6.71 3.98 12.93
N ASP A 856 -7.43 4.53 13.92
CA ASP A 856 -6.90 4.73 15.27
C ASP A 856 -7.81 4.15 16.37
N LEU A 857 -9.14 4.26 16.26
CA LEU A 857 -10.04 3.94 17.37
C LEU A 857 -10.64 2.52 17.33
N GLY A 858 -10.76 1.92 16.15
CA GLY A 858 -11.54 0.71 15.91
C GLY A 858 -13.03 0.98 15.65
N PHE A 859 -13.76 -0.06 15.23
CA PHE A 859 -15.22 -0.01 14.97
C PHE A 859 -15.99 -1.18 15.61
N THR A 860 -15.31 -2.05 16.36
CA THR A 860 -15.93 -3.24 16.97
C THR A 860 -17.00 -2.88 17.99
N ALA A 861 -16.71 -1.90 18.86
CA ALA A 861 -17.67 -1.44 19.87
C ALA A 861 -18.89 -0.75 19.22
N ASP A 862 -18.66 0.03 18.16
CA ASP A 862 -19.70 0.71 17.39
C ASP A 862 -20.64 -0.30 16.71
N ARG A 863 -20.08 -1.37 16.12
CA ARG A 863 -20.85 -2.48 15.57
C ARG A 863 -21.72 -3.15 16.63
N ALA A 864 -21.13 -3.57 17.75
CA ALA A 864 -21.87 -4.24 18.82
C ALA A 864 -22.96 -3.33 19.42
N THR A 865 -22.70 -2.02 19.52
CA THR A 865 -23.68 -1.02 19.96
C THR A 865 -24.83 -0.90 18.95
N LEU A 866 -24.54 -0.83 17.65
CA LEU A 866 -25.56 -0.80 16.60
C LEU A 866 -26.44 -2.06 16.62
N ASP A 867 -25.83 -3.23 16.71
CA ASP A 867 -26.56 -4.49 16.74
C ASP A 867 -27.48 -4.57 17.97
N ALA A 868 -27.04 -4.04 19.13
CA ALA A 868 -27.84 -3.99 20.35
C ALA A 868 -29.04 -3.03 20.27
N THR A 869 -29.00 -2.00 19.41
CA THR A 869 -30.19 -1.15 19.16
C THR A 869 -31.29 -1.86 18.38
N GLY A 870 -31.06 -3.09 17.92
CA GLY A 870 -31.97 -3.81 17.03
C GLY A 870 -31.88 -3.35 15.57
N THR A 871 -30.84 -2.61 15.20
CA THR A 871 -30.66 -2.05 13.84
C THR A 871 -29.91 -3.04 12.94
N ARG A 872 -30.46 -3.35 11.76
CA ARG A 872 -29.74 -4.14 10.75
C ARG A 872 -28.77 -3.24 9.97
N ALA A 873 -27.53 -3.17 10.44
CA ALA A 873 -26.51 -2.27 9.91
C ALA A 873 -25.66 -2.88 8.77
N ARG A 874 -25.73 -2.31 7.57
CA ARG A 874 -24.79 -2.53 6.48
C ARG A 874 -23.63 -1.55 6.59
N VAL A 875 -22.44 -2.03 7.00
CA VAL A 875 -21.22 -1.21 7.03
C VAL A 875 -20.61 -1.16 5.64
N LEU A 876 -20.31 0.06 5.19
CA LEU A 876 -19.70 0.30 3.90
C LEU A 876 -18.19 0.14 3.94
N ASP A 877 -17.64 -0.59 2.96
CA ASP A 877 -16.24 -0.47 2.55
C ASP A 877 -16.06 0.68 1.54
N ALA A 878 -16.65 1.84 1.85
CA ALA A 878 -16.65 3.01 0.96
C ALA A 878 -15.37 3.87 1.08
N GLY A 879 -14.43 3.50 1.96
CA GLY A 879 -13.24 4.28 2.24
C GLY A 879 -13.57 5.62 2.92
N CYS A 880 -13.09 6.73 2.36
CA CYS A 880 -13.23 8.07 2.94
C CYS A 880 -14.40 8.87 2.33
N CYS A 881 -15.14 9.62 3.14
CA CYS A 881 -16.18 10.55 2.67
C CYS A 881 -15.65 11.71 1.81
N GLY A 882 -14.34 11.91 1.71
CA GLY A 882 -13.71 12.93 0.88
C GLY A 882 -13.67 14.35 1.44
N LEU A 883 -14.37 14.67 2.55
CA LEU A 883 -14.40 16.03 3.11
C LEU A 883 -13.28 16.29 4.12
N ALA A 884 -13.02 15.34 5.02
CA ALA A 884 -11.95 15.30 6.04
C ALA A 884 -11.42 16.68 6.51
N GLY A 885 -12.06 17.26 7.53
CA GLY A 885 -11.60 18.50 8.16
C GLY A 885 -11.72 19.71 7.22
N ASN A 886 -10.67 20.53 7.13
CA ASN A 886 -10.66 21.69 6.24
C ASN A 886 -10.47 21.32 4.76
N PHE A 887 -10.00 20.09 4.45
CA PHE A 887 -9.59 19.70 3.10
C PHE A 887 -10.67 19.96 2.07
N GLY A 888 -11.86 19.38 2.21
CA GLY A 888 -12.90 19.47 1.20
C GLY A 888 -13.61 20.84 1.15
N PHE A 889 -13.34 21.71 2.13
CA PHE A 889 -13.78 23.10 2.11
C PHE A 889 -12.82 24.03 1.39
N GLU A 890 -11.54 23.66 1.33
CA GLU A 890 -10.50 24.52 0.77
C GLU A 890 -10.65 24.67 -0.75
N ARG A 891 -10.43 25.90 -1.22
CA ARG A 891 -10.53 26.25 -2.64
C ARG A 891 -9.58 25.40 -3.47
N GLY A 892 -10.12 24.74 -4.49
CA GLY A 892 -9.37 23.83 -5.38
C GLY A 892 -9.52 22.35 -5.04
N HIS A 893 -10.12 22.01 -3.89
CA HIS A 893 -10.27 20.61 -3.46
C HIS A 893 -11.67 20.03 -3.70
N HIS A 894 -12.67 20.85 -4.05
CA HIS A 894 -14.06 20.40 -4.15
C HIS A 894 -14.26 19.18 -5.07
N GLU A 895 -13.67 19.19 -6.27
CA GLU A 895 -13.79 18.09 -7.23
C GLU A 895 -13.19 16.79 -6.69
N VAL A 896 -11.98 16.85 -6.14
CA VAL A 896 -11.34 15.69 -5.52
C VAL A 896 -12.14 15.20 -4.31
N SER A 897 -12.69 16.12 -3.52
CA SER A 897 -13.50 15.81 -2.35
C SER A 897 -14.80 15.08 -2.71
N VAL A 898 -15.54 15.56 -3.70
CA VAL A 898 -16.76 14.89 -4.19
C VAL A 898 -16.42 13.57 -4.86
N ALA A 899 -15.39 13.52 -5.72
CA ALA A 899 -14.97 12.29 -6.39
C ALA A 899 -14.52 11.19 -5.42
N CYS A 900 -13.94 11.53 -4.27
CA CYS A 900 -13.66 10.56 -3.20
C CYS A 900 -14.97 9.92 -2.69
N ALA A 901 -15.99 10.73 -2.41
CA ALA A 901 -17.29 10.23 -1.94
C ALA A 901 -18.02 9.37 -2.99
N GLU A 902 -17.81 9.68 -4.28
CA GLU A 902 -18.36 8.95 -5.42
C GLU A 902 -17.75 7.55 -5.60
N LYS A 903 -16.64 7.21 -4.93
CA LYS A 903 -16.03 5.87 -5.02
C LYS A 903 -16.85 4.78 -4.32
N GLY A 904 -17.72 5.12 -3.38
CA GLY A 904 -18.52 4.13 -2.66
C GLY A 904 -19.66 4.70 -1.83
N LEU A 905 -19.44 5.81 -1.13
CA LEU A 905 -20.43 6.38 -0.21
C LEU A 905 -21.69 6.88 -0.94
N LEU A 906 -21.52 7.78 -1.90
CA LEU A 906 -22.67 8.38 -2.61
C LEU A 906 -23.43 7.37 -3.47
N PRO A 907 -22.78 6.45 -4.22
CA PRO A 907 -23.49 5.35 -4.88
C PRO A 907 -24.31 4.50 -3.91
N ALA A 908 -23.76 4.15 -2.75
CA ALA A 908 -24.47 3.32 -1.78
C ALA A 908 -25.67 4.03 -1.15
N VAL A 909 -25.57 5.33 -0.88
CA VAL A 909 -26.68 6.14 -0.37
C VAL A 909 -27.79 6.27 -1.42
N ARG A 910 -27.44 6.50 -2.69
CA ARG A 910 -28.44 6.58 -3.78
C ARG A 910 -29.14 5.25 -4.04
N ALA A 911 -28.49 4.13 -3.76
CA ALA A 911 -29.04 2.78 -3.91
C ALA A 911 -29.80 2.27 -2.68
N ALA A 912 -29.84 3.02 -1.56
CA ALA A 912 -30.50 2.59 -0.34
C ALA A 912 -32.03 2.69 -0.45
N GLU A 913 -32.74 1.77 0.20
CA GLU A 913 -34.21 1.77 0.25
C GLU A 913 -34.73 2.99 1.03
N PRO A 914 -35.89 3.57 0.65
CA PRO A 914 -36.53 4.63 1.43
C PRO A 914 -36.72 4.23 2.90
N GLY A 915 -36.35 5.12 3.82
CA GLY A 915 -36.43 4.86 5.26
C GLY A 915 -35.18 4.22 5.87
N THR A 916 -34.15 3.90 5.08
CA THR A 916 -32.84 3.46 5.59
C THR A 916 -32.13 4.62 6.30
N ASP A 917 -31.75 4.44 7.56
CA ASP A 917 -30.94 5.42 8.29
C ASP A 917 -29.50 5.46 7.73
N VAL A 918 -28.96 6.65 7.44
CA VAL A 918 -27.54 6.79 7.05
C VAL A 918 -26.72 7.22 8.26
N VAL A 919 -25.93 6.30 8.82
CA VAL A 919 -25.18 6.51 10.06
C VAL A 919 -23.78 7.04 9.76
N ALA A 920 -23.44 8.18 10.36
CA ALA A 920 -22.10 8.78 10.27
C ALA A 920 -21.76 9.63 11.51
N ASP A 921 -20.77 9.18 12.29
CA ASP A 921 -20.40 9.84 13.55
C ASP A 921 -19.52 11.09 13.37
N GLY A 922 -18.78 11.18 12.26
CA GLY A 922 -17.93 12.34 11.98
C GLY A 922 -18.68 13.50 11.34
N PHE A 923 -18.49 14.71 11.86
CA PHE A 923 -19.05 15.96 11.34
C PHE A 923 -18.73 16.17 9.86
N SER A 924 -17.51 15.81 9.43
CA SER A 924 -17.12 15.93 8.02
C SER A 924 -17.91 14.98 7.11
N CYS A 925 -18.10 13.73 7.54
CA CYS A 925 -18.93 12.76 6.80
C CYS A 925 -20.38 13.25 6.71
N ARG A 926 -20.94 13.72 7.84
CA ARG A 926 -22.31 14.23 7.86
C ARG A 926 -22.51 15.43 6.95
N THR A 927 -21.57 16.37 7.00
CA THR A 927 -21.61 17.58 6.17
C THR A 927 -21.52 17.24 4.68
N GLN A 928 -20.68 16.26 4.31
CA GLN A 928 -20.61 15.81 2.92
C GLN A 928 -21.95 15.24 2.45
N LEU A 929 -22.58 14.37 3.25
CA LEU A 929 -23.89 13.77 2.94
C LEU A 929 -24.97 14.84 2.75
N ARG A 930 -25.07 15.80 3.68
CA ARG A 930 -26.02 16.92 3.59
C ARG A 930 -25.81 17.75 2.31
N GLN A 931 -24.56 18.03 1.93
CA GLN A 931 -24.25 18.90 0.80
C GLN A 931 -24.32 18.21 -0.57
N THR A 932 -24.11 16.89 -0.63
CA THR A 932 -23.98 16.16 -1.92
C THR A 932 -25.11 15.17 -2.19
N ALA A 933 -25.74 14.62 -1.15
CA ALA A 933 -26.84 13.67 -1.27
C ALA A 933 -28.18 14.25 -0.80
N GLY A 934 -28.18 15.37 -0.06
CA GLY A 934 -29.40 15.94 0.51
C GLY A 934 -30.06 15.07 1.59
N VAL A 935 -29.31 14.10 2.14
CA VAL A 935 -29.77 13.20 3.20
C VAL A 935 -29.30 13.75 4.55
N GLU A 936 -30.18 13.66 5.56
CA GLU A 936 -29.82 13.99 6.95
C GLU A 936 -29.26 12.73 7.64
N PRO A 937 -27.97 12.69 7.97
CA PRO A 937 -27.34 11.53 8.59
C PRO A 937 -27.57 11.48 10.10
N VAL A 938 -27.59 10.28 10.65
CA VAL A 938 -27.81 10.01 12.08
C VAL A 938 -26.48 9.64 12.76
N HIS A 939 -26.29 10.08 13.99
CA HIS A 939 -25.15 9.70 14.83
C HIS A 939 -25.49 8.49 15.70
N LEU A 940 -24.52 7.63 16.01
CA LEU A 940 -24.74 6.44 16.85
C LEU A 940 -25.43 6.75 18.18
N ALA A 941 -24.96 7.78 18.89
CA ALA A 941 -25.58 8.25 20.14
C ALA A 941 -27.07 8.58 20.02
N THR A 942 -27.52 9.09 18.88
CA THR A 942 -28.96 9.36 18.63
C THR A 942 -29.74 8.06 18.46
N LEU A 943 -29.19 7.05 17.78
CA LEU A 943 -29.83 5.74 17.68
C LEU A 943 -29.96 5.05 19.04
N VAL A 944 -28.90 5.12 19.86
CA VAL A 944 -28.93 4.57 21.23
C VAL A 944 -29.95 5.32 22.10
N ALA A 945 -30.01 6.66 22.01
CA ALA A 945 -31.00 7.45 22.74
C ALA A 945 -32.43 7.08 22.34
N ARG A 946 -32.71 6.92 21.04
CA ARG A 946 -34.01 6.44 20.53
C ARG A 946 -34.33 5.05 21.08
N ALA A 947 -33.43 4.09 20.98
CA ALA A 947 -33.63 2.73 21.48
C ALA A 947 -33.90 2.66 23.00
N LEU A 948 -33.40 3.62 23.77
CA LEU A 948 -33.60 3.72 25.22
C LEU A 948 -34.84 4.52 25.64
N THR A 949 -35.47 5.26 24.72
CA THR A 949 -36.58 6.18 25.05
C THR A 949 -37.86 5.94 24.25
N GLU A 950 -37.77 5.28 23.10
CA GLU A 950 -38.91 4.75 22.36
C GLU A 950 -39.30 3.41 23.01
N ASP A 951 -40.47 3.37 23.65
CA ASP A 951 -41.10 2.15 24.21
C ASP A 951 -41.80 1.33 23.12
#